data_AF-A0A9E0DV32-F1
#
_entry.id   AF-A0A9E0DV32-F1
#
_cell.length_a   1.000
_cell.length_b   1.000
_cell.length_c   1.000
_cell.angle_alpha   90.00
_cell.angle_beta   90.00
_cell.angle_gamma   90.00
#
_symmetry.space_group_name_H-M   'P 1'
#
loop_
_entity.id
_entity.type
_entity.pdbx_description
1 polymer ?
#
loop_
_entity_poly.entity_id
_entity_poly.type
_entity_poly.pdbx_seq_one_letter_code
_entity_poly.pdbx_strand_id
1 'polypeptide(L)'
;MIRQRLGKDLLFFDGGMGTLLQEKGLAPGELPETWNLTHSEEIYKIHRQYIEAGSDIILTNTFGANALKFHDDSCSLEEIIKAAVSHVKKAEREALLQTGDERKIYTALDVGPTGKLLKPMGDLEFETAYEAFKEVVILGEQAGADLIHIETMSDTYELKAAVLAAKENTSLPVFATVIFDERKKLLTGADVSSVVALLEGLGVDALGINCAMGPKEMLPVLEELIKYSSVPIIVKPNAGLPKQRDGKTYYDVTEDEFAAYMEQIVRMGACVIGGCCGTTPEHIRAMRKRCENAELVPVTEKEFTVVSSYGQSVILGEGSKIIGERINPTGKKRFKQALKEHDLDYILREGITQQDQGAHILDVNVGLPDIDEPALMEEVVQELQSVVNIPLQIDTVDEKAMEKALRIYNGKAMVNSVSGKKESMEKVFPLVKKYGGVVIGLTLDEDGIPADADGRVRIAEKIIKTAEKFGIKKKDIVIDALAMTISSEPEGAKVTLETLRRLRDEIGVNTVLGVSNISFGLPCRPIVNAAFYTMAMLNGLSAGIINPSSEDMMKSWYAYHALMNLDNNCEQYIQKYANSVVSTNIMKTSELSETKLKGENDRSRKSSSKMTLQEAIEKGLRDDAGKITTDMIATEAPLDIINEELIPALNHVGDGFEKGTVFLPQLLMSAEAAKSAFSVLKEKMEKSGEIREKKGRVILATVKGDIHDIGKNIVKVLLENYSFDVIDLGKDVSPEKIVETACEKQVPLVGLSALMTTTVVSMEETIKMLREKKPDCKVMVGGAVLNQEYADMIGADFYGKDAMQSVHYAEKIFKDALQKSADKKE
;
A
#
# COMPACT_ATOMS: atom_id res chain seq x y z
N MET A 1 10.09 -6.14 -31.39
CA MET A 1 10.25 -6.21 -29.92
C MET A 1 8.87 -6.21 -29.27
N ILE A 2 8.65 -6.81 -28.09
CA ILE A 2 7.29 -6.91 -27.50
C ILE A 2 6.62 -5.54 -27.31
N ARG A 3 7.38 -4.50 -26.94
CA ARG A 3 6.93 -3.10 -26.84
C ARG A 3 6.21 -2.56 -28.09
N GLN A 4 6.48 -3.10 -29.27
CA GLN A 4 5.84 -2.68 -30.51
C GLN A 4 4.46 -3.30 -30.73
N ARG A 5 4.19 -4.44 -30.06
CA ARG A 5 2.95 -5.22 -30.12
C ARG A 5 2.00 -4.92 -28.96
N LEU A 6 2.55 -4.53 -27.80
CA LEU A 6 1.76 -4.21 -26.60
C LEU A 6 0.69 -3.14 -26.88
N GLY A 7 -0.55 -3.45 -26.48
CA GLY A 7 -1.71 -2.59 -26.70
C GLY A 7 -2.19 -2.51 -28.17
N LYS A 8 -1.56 -3.25 -29.09
CA LYS A 8 -1.94 -3.33 -30.52
C LYS A 8 -2.34 -4.73 -30.94
N ASP A 9 -1.70 -5.73 -30.36
CA ASP A 9 -1.98 -7.14 -30.56
C ASP A 9 -2.48 -7.75 -29.23
N LEU A 10 -3.31 -8.79 -29.34
CA LEU A 10 -3.71 -9.61 -28.21
C LEU A 10 -2.60 -10.62 -27.96
N LEU A 11 -1.97 -10.56 -26.80
CA LEU A 11 -0.89 -11.46 -26.41
C LEU A 11 -1.38 -12.47 -25.37
N PHE A 12 -0.94 -13.72 -25.53
CA PHE A 12 -1.35 -14.81 -24.64
C PHE A 12 -0.19 -15.23 -23.74
N PHE A 13 -0.36 -15.10 -22.43
CA PHE A 13 0.47 -15.78 -21.44
C PHE A 13 0.10 -17.27 -21.37
N ASP A 14 1.02 -18.04 -20.80
CA ASP A 14 0.78 -19.40 -20.32
C ASP A 14 -0.16 -19.47 -19.09
N GLY A 15 -0.35 -20.69 -18.61
CA GLY A 15 -1.11 -21.02 -17.41
C GLY A 15 -0.24 -21.28 -16.17
N GLY A 16 -0.79 -22.01 -15.20
CA GLY A 16 -0.10 -22.30 -13.95
C GLY A 16 1.00 -23.36 -14.09
N MET A 17 2.21 -23.06 -13.64
CA MET A 17 3.31 -24.03 -13.53
C MET A 17 3.12 -24.95 -12.32
N GLY A 18 2.93 -24.36 -11.13
CA GLY A 18 2.93 -25.10 -9.86
C GLY A 18 1.92 -26.26 -9.80
N THR A 19 0.69 -26.05 -10.28
CA THR A 19 -0.35 -27.09 -10.28
C THR A 19 0.05 -28.30 -11.14
N LEU A 20 0.67 -28.09 -12.30
CA LEU A 20 1.14 -29.17 -13.16
C LEU A 20 2.33 -29.93 -12.56
N LEU A 21 3.20 -29.23 -11.81
CA LEU A 21 4.29 -29.89 -11.07
C LEU A 21 3.74 -30.77 -9.95
N GLN A 22 2.72 -30.33 -9.22
CA GLN A 22 2.05 -31.16 -8.21
C GLN A 22 1.46 -32.44 -8.80
N GLU A 23 0.79 -32.34 -9.95
CA GLU A 23 0.24 -33.51 -10.66
C GLU A 23 1.33 -34.50 -11.09
N LYS A 24 2.53 -34.00 -11.37
CA LYS A 24 3.72 -34.79 -11.72
C LYS A 24 4.51 -35.30 -10.52
N GLY A 25 4.09 -34.98 -9.29
CA GLY A 25 4.66 -35.51 -8.06
C GLY A 25 5.57 -34.58 -7.28
N LEU A 26 5.54 -33.26 -7.55
CA LEU A 26 6.21 -32.26 -6.68
C LEU A 26 5.71 -32.43 -5.24
N ALA A 27 6.64 -32.73 -4.33
CA ALA A 27 6.28 -33.01 -2.95
C ALA A 27 5.89 -31.72 -2.20
N PRO A 28 5.01 -31.81 -1.18
CA PRO A 28 4.72 -30.67 -0.32
C PRO A 28 6.01 -30.10 0.29
N GLY A 29 6.30 -28.85 -0.06
CA GLY A 29 7.48 -28.12 0.40
C GLY A 29 8.77 -28.30 -0.37
N GLU A 30 8.73 -29.07 -1.44
CA GLU A 30 9.80 -29.05 -2.42
C GLU A 30 9.77 -27.73 -3.19
N LEU A 31 10.93 -27.09 -3.33
CA LEU A 31 11.09 -25.84 -4.08
C LEU A 31 10.91 -26.11 -5.58
N PRO A 32 9.86 -25.58 -6.24
CA PRO A 32 9.60 -25.81 -7.66
C PRO A 32 10.80 -25.43 -8.54
N GLU A 33 11.57 -24.43 -8.15
CA GLU A 33 12.70 -23.90 -8.91
C GLU A 33 13.82 -24.95 -9.07
N THR A 34 14.01 -25.84 -8.09
CA THR A 34 15.05 -26.89 -8.15
C THR A 34 14.81 -27.89 -9.29
N TRP A 35 13.55 -28.04 -9.73
CA TRP A 35 13.19 -28.90 -10.85
C TRP A 35 13.77 -28.43 -12.18
N ASN A 36 14.21 -27.17 -12.27
CA ASN A 36 14.98 -26.70 -13.42
C ASN A 36 16.27 -27.51 -13.62
N LEU A 37 16.83 -28.11 -12.55
CA LEU A 37 18.02 -28.95 -12.62
C LEU A 37 17.67 -30.44 -12.48
N THR A 38 16.87 -30.79 -11.48
CA THR A 38 16.59 -32.20 -11.12
C THR A 38 15.59 -32.88 -12.06
N HIS A 39 14.67 -32.12 -12.67
CA HIS A 39 13.58 -32.62 -13.51
C HIS A 39 13.43 -31.79 -14.80
N SER A 40 14.56 -31.36 -15.37
CA SER A 40 14.62 -30.47 -16.54
C SER A 40 13.73 -30.88 -17.72
N GLU A 41 13.64 -32.18 -18.03
CA GLU A 41 12.78 -32.69 -19.09
C GLU A 41 11.28 -32.47 -18.82
N GLU A 42 10.84 -32.51 -17.57
CA GLU A 42 9.43 -32.25 -17.22
C GLU A 42 9.11 -30.75 -17.35
N ILE A 43 10.00 -29.87 -16.88
CA ILE A 43 9.85 -28.41 -17.02
C ILE A 43 9.77 -28.01 -18.49
N TYR A 44 10.74 -28.47 -19.28
CA TYR A 44 10.78 -28.21 -20.71
C TYR A 44 9.51 -28.70 -21.44
N LYS A 45 8.99 -29.89 -21.12
CA LYS A 45 7.75 -30.42 -21.71
C LYS A 45 6.54 -29.56 -21.39
N ILE A 46 6.41 -29.07 -20.15
CA ILE A 46 5.30 -28.20 -19.75
C ILE A 46 5.33 -26.89 -20.55
N HIS A 47 6.49 -26.24 -20.63
CA HIS A 47 6.64 -25.04 -21.47
C HIS A 47 6.26 -25.32 -22.93
N ARG A 48 6.69 -26.45 -23.48
CA ARG A 48 6.35 -26.86 -24.85
C ARG A 48 4.85 -27.00 -25.05
N GLN A 49 4.16 -27.65 -24.10
CA GLN A 49 2.70 -27.81 -24.13
C GLN A 49 1.96 -26.46 -24.11
N TYR A 50 2.42 -25.49 -23.32
CA TYR A 50 1.83 -24.15 -23.31
C TYR A 50 2.08 -23.37 -24.63
N ILE A 51 3.25 -23.53 -25.26
CA ILE A 51 3.54 -22.93 -26.56
C ILE A 51 2.64 -23.55 -27.65
N GLU A 52 2.52 -24.88 -27.67
CA GLU A 52 1.65 -25.63 -28.57
C GLU A 52 0.16 -25.32 -28.34
N ALA A 53 -0.24 -25.01 -27.09
CA ALA A 53 -1.59 -24.55 -26.76
C ALA A 53 -1.89 -23.14 -27.26
N GLY A 54 -0.86 -22.36 -27.57
CA GLY A 54 -1.00 -21.05 -28.18
C GLY A 54 -0.49 -19.87 -27.37
N SER A 55 0.27 -20.09 -26.30
CA SER A 55 0.89 -18.98 -25.57
C SER A 55 1.93 -18.28 -26.44
N ASP A 56 2.02 -16.96 -26.33
CA ASP A 56 3.07 -16.11 -26.93
C ASP A 56 4.13 -15.75 -25.90
N ILE A 57 3.77 -15.70 -24.61
CA ILE A 57 4.68 -15.37 -23.52
C ILE A 57 4.70 -16.54 -22.54
N ILE A 58 5.89 -17.06 -22.27
CA ILE A 58 6.12 -18.18 -21.34
C ILE A 58 6.89 -17.68 -20.14
N LEU A 59 6.34 -17.88 -18.95
CA LEU A 59 7.00 -17.60 -17.68
C LEU A 59 8.05 -18.67 -17.40
N THR A 60 9.24 -18.25 -17.02
CA THR A 60 10.27 -19.16 -16.49
C THR A 60 9.82 -19.74 -15.16
N ASN A 61 10.23 -20.96 -14.83
CA ASN A 61 9.98 -21.55 -13.51
C ASN A 61 10.91 -20.93 -12.45
N THR A 62 10.68 -19.65 -12.12
CA THR A 62 11.53 -18.81 -11.25
C THR A 62 10.75 -17.96 -10.25
N PHE A 63 9.45 -18.18 -10.09
CA PHE A 63 8.57 -17.43 -9.18
C PHE A 63 9.20 -17.18 -7.79
N GLY A 64 9.76 -18.21 -7.16
CA GLY A 64 10.41 -18.13 -5.85
C GLY A 64 11.93 -17.95 -5.89
N ALA A 65 12.53 -17.78 -7.07
CA ALA A 65 13.98 -17.72 -7.27
C ALA A 65 14.53 -16.32 -6.92
N ASN A 66 14.64 -16.01 -5.63
CA ASN A 66 15.37 -14.83 -5.13
C ASN A 66 16.15 -15.17 -3.86
N ALA A 67 17.18 -14.39 -3.52
CA ALA A 67 18.09 -14.68 -2.41
C ALA A 67 17.43 -14.77 -1.02
N LEU A 68 16.22 -14.23 -0.85
CA LEU A 68 15.49 -14.27 0.43
C LEU A 68 14.55 -15.49 0.54
N LYS A 69 14.14 -16.04 -0.60
CA LYS A 69 13.10 -17.06 -0.72
C LYS A 69 13.68 -18.41 -1.14
N PHE A 70 14.60 -18.42 -2.10
CA PHE A 70 15.30 -19.61 -2.56
C PHE A 70 16.48 -19.93 -1.64
N HIS A 71 16.49 -21.14 -1.08
CA HIS A 71 17.51 -21.60 -0.15
C HIS A 71 17.79 -23.08 -0.40
N ASP A 72 18.78 -23.36 -1.25
CA ASP A 72 19.24 -24.71 -1.53
C ASP A 72 20.78 -24.71 -1.61
N ASP A 73 21.44 -25.52 -0.77
CA ASP A 73 22.90 -25.58 -0.70
C ASP A 73 23.51 -26.34 -1.90
N SER A 74 22.70 -27.08 -2.67
CA SER A 74 23.16 -27.91 -3.78
C SER A 74 23.27 -27.16 -5.11
N CYS A 75 22.66 -25.99 -5.23
CA CYS A 75 22.70 -25.19 -6.45
C CYS A 75 22.60 -23.68 -6.19
N SER A 76 23.25 -22.91 -7.05
CA SER A 76 23.20 -21.45 -7.00
C SER A 76 21.98 -20.88 -7.71
N LEU A 77 21.58 -19.68 -7.31
CA LEU A 77 20.51 -18.92 -7.96
C LEU A 77 20.80 -18.68 -9.46
N GLU A 78 22.07 -18.45 -9.81
CA GLU A 78 22.52 -18.29 -11.20
C GLU A 78 22.29 -19.55 -12.03
N GLU A 79 22.58 -20.74 -11.49
CA GLU A 79 22.35 -22.01 -12.19
C GLU A 79 20.86 -22.26 -12.43
N ILE A 80 20.01 -21.97 -11.43
CA ILE A 80 18.56 -22.07 -11.53
C ILE A 80 18.02 -21.17 -12.63
N ILE A 81 18.36 -19.87 -12.60
CA ILE A 81 17.83 -18.89 -13.56
C ILE A 81 18.30 -19.22 -14.98
N LYS A 82 19.58 -19.57 -15.17
CA LYS A 82 20.10 -19.96 -16.49
C LYS A 82 19.41 -21.21 -17.04
N ALA A 83 19.19 -22.22 -16.19
CA ALA A 83 18.49 -23.43 -16.59
C ALA A 83 17.03 -23.12 -16.96
N ALA A 84 16.32 -22.35 -16.15
CA ALA A 84 14.92 -22.00 -16.40
C ALA A 84 14.73 -21.26 -17.74
N VAL A 85 15.55 -20.26 -18.04
CA VAL A 85 15.51 -19.55 -19.33
C VAL A 85 15.84 -20.49 -20.49
N SER A 86 16.87 -21.34 -20.33
CA SER A 86 17.27 -22.31 -21.34
C SER A 86 16.14 -23.29 -21.69
N HIS A 87 15.36 -23.74 -20.71
CA HIS A 87 14.23 -24.66 -20.92
C HIS A 87 13.14 -24.03 -21.79
N VAL A 88 12.80 -22.76 -21.56
CA VAL A 88 11.84 -22.04 -22.42
C VAL A 88 12.39 -21.90 -23.84
N LYS A 89 13.67 -21.54 -24.00
CA LYS A 89 14.30 -21.42 -25.33
C LYS A 89 14.43 -22.75 -26.08
N LYS A 90 14.59 -23.86 -25.36
CA LYS A 90 14.53 -25.21 -25.94
C LYS A 90 13.09 -25.52 -26.35
N ALA A 91 12.11 -25.22 -25.48
CA ALA A 91 10.68 -25.49 -25.70
C ALA A 91 10.15 -24.77 -26.93
N GLU A 92 10.49 -23.49 -27.08
CA GLU A 92 10.23 -22.68 -28.27
C GLU A 92 10.72 -23.37 -29.53
N ARG A 93 12.02 -23.71 -29.60
CA ARG A 93 12.62 -24.29 -30.81
C ARG A 93 11.90 -25.57 -31.26
N GLU A 94 11.61 -26.48 -30.33
CA GLU A 94 10.96 -27.74 -30.67
C GLU A 94 9.47 -27.59 -30.98
N ALA A 95 8.74 -26.76 -30.21
CA ALA A 95 7.32 -26.51 -30.46
C ALA A 95 7.09 -25.87 -31.83
N LEU A 96 7.87 -24.85 -32.19
CA LEU A 96 7.75 -24.17 -33.48
C LEU A 96 8.14 -25.09 -34.65
N LEU A 97 9.19 -25.89 -34.50
CA LEU A 97 9.57 -26.89 -35.51
C LEU A 97 8.48 -27.95 -35.73
N GLN A 98 7.84 -28.42 -34.66
CA GLN A 98 6.83 -29.47 -34.75
C GLN A 98 5.48 -28.95 -35.28
N THR A 99 5.08 -27.74 -34.89
CA THR A 99 3.79 -27.16 -35.29
C THR A 99 3.85 -26.42 -36.62
N GLY A 100 5.05 -26.03 -37.07
CA GLY A 100 5.22 -25.15 -38.23
C GLY A 100 4.78 -23.70 -37.95
N ASP A 101 4.65 -23.34 -36.69
CA ASP A 101 4.21 -22.02 -36.25
C ASP A 101 5.35 -20.99 -36.39
N GLU A 102 5.02 -19.81 -36.93
CA GLU A 102 5.98 -18.71 -37.15
C GLU A 102 5.87 -17.61 -36.08
N ARG A 103 5.03 -17.81 -35.05
CA ARG A 103 4.90 -16.85 -33.94
C ARG A 103 6.21 -16.67 -33.20
N LYS A 104 6.49 -15.41 -32.85
CA LYS A 104 7.55 -15.10 -31.90
C LYS A 104 7.08 -15.44 -30.48
N ILE A 105 7.82 -16.33 -29.82
CA ILE A 105 7.64 -16.63 -28.40
C ILE A 105 8.56 -15.73 -27.58
N TYR A 106 8.05 -15.21 -26.46
CA TYR A 106 8.80 -14.38 -25.53
C TYR A 106 9.05 -15.17 -24.24
N THR A 107 10.32 -15.24 -23.83
CA THR A 107 10.69 -15.81 -22.54
C THR A 107 10.62 -14.71 -21.49
N ALA A 108 9.68 -14.82 -20.56
CA ALA A 108 9.48 -13.88 -19.48
C ALA A 108 10.16 -14.41 -18.21
N LEU A 109 11.10 -13.64 -17.66
CA LEU A 109 11.64 -13.91 -16.34
C LEU A 109 10.54 -13.68 -15.32
N ASP A 110 10.07 -14.75 -14.70
CA ASP A 110 9.05 -14.69 -13.66
C ASP A 110 9.68 -14.37 -12.30
N VAL A 111 9.16 -13.34 -11.63
CA VAL A 111 9.68 -12.81 -10.36
C VAL A 111 8.51 -12.62 -9.41
N GLY A 112 8.39 -13.51 -8.43
CA GLY A 112 7.40 -13.41 -7.35
C GLY A 112 7.90 -12.59 -6.15
N PRO A 113 7.03 -12.36 -5.14
CA PRO A 113 7.39 -11.62 -3.93
C PRO A 113 8.43 -12.38 -3.08
N THR A 114 9.18 -11.62 -2.28
CA THR A 114 10.13 -12.13 -1.27
C THR A 114 9.43 -12.89 -0.14
N GLY A 115 8.14 -12.61 0.08
CA GLY A 115 7.35 -13.19 1.16
C GLY A 115 7.56 -12.53 2.52
N LYS A 116 8.19 -11.33 2.56
CA LYS A 116 8.39 -10.54 3.78
C LYS A 116 7.79 -9.14 3.61
N LEU A 117 7.30 -8.57 4.72
CA LEU A 117 6.93 -7.16 4.77
C LEU A 117 8.17 -6.29 4.93
N LEU A 118 8.19 -5.17 4.23
CA LEU A 118 9.24 -4.16 4.34
C LEU A 118 9.02 -3.28 5.58
N LYS A 119 10.11 -2.75 6.14
CA LYS A 119 10.03 -1.71 7.18
C LYS A 119 9.24 -0.49 6.68
N PRO A 120 8.50 0.20 7.56
CA PRO A 120 8.38 -0.05 9.00
C PRO A 120 7.37 -1.15 9.39
N MET A 121 6.73 -1.82 8.43
CA MET A 121 5.67 -2.81 8.68
C MET A 121 6.17 -4.24 8.94
N GLY A 122 7.41 -4.52 8.54
CA GLY A 122 8.09 -5.77 8.84
C GLY A 122 9.58 -5.52 9.06
N ASP A 123 10.36 -6.59 8.98
CA ASP A 123 11.79 -6.53 9.35
C ASP A 123 12.73 -6.33 8.16
N LEU A 124 12.22 -6.36 6.92
CA LEU A 124 13.04 -6.28 5.72
C LEU A 124 13.29 -4.82 5.31
N GLU A 125 14.56 -4.44 5.18
CA GLU A 125 14.93 -3.12 4.64
C GLU A 125 14.58 -3.01 3.15
N PHE A 126 14.14 -1.82 2.72
CA PHE A 126 13.83 -1.55 1.32
C PHE A 126 15.00 -1.88 0.39
N GLU A 127 16.21 -1.46 0.74
CA GLU A 127 17.41 -1.73 -0.06
C GLU A 127 17.78 -3.22 -0.09
N THR A 128 17.46 -3.97 0.97
CA THR A 128 17.70 -5.43 0.97
C THR A 128 16.73 -6.14 0.04
N ALA A 129 15.45 -5.72 0.01
CA ALA A 129 14.49 -6.20 -0.98
C ALA A 129 14.93 -5.85 -2.41
N TYR A 130 15.34 -4.60 -2.64
CA TYR A 130 15.86 -4.13 -3.93
C TYR A 130 17.06 -4.97 -4.40
N GLU A 131 18.07 -5.20 -3.56
CA GLU A 131 19.25 -6.00 -3.96
C GLU A 131 18.88 -7.46 -4.25
N ALA A 132 17.93 -8.04 -3.50
CA ALA A 132 17.44 -9.39 -3.78
C ALA A 132 16.76 -9.49 -5.16
N PHE A 133 15.96 -8.48 -5.55
CA PHE A 133 15.36 -8.44 -6.89
C PHE A 133 16.38 -8.12 -7.99
N LYS A 134 17.33 -7.22 -7.70
CA LYS A 134 18.38 -6.80 -8.64
C LYS A 134 19.25 -7.96 -9.09
N GLU A 135 19.65 -8.84 -8.17
CA GLU A 135 20.40 -10.04 -8.51
C GLU A 135 19.64 -10.89 -9.54
N VAL A 136 18.35 -11.15 -9.29
CA VAL A 136 17.50 -11.99 -10.15
C VAL A 136 17.34 -11.41 -11.55
N VAL A 137 17.03 -10.11 -11.66
CA VAL A 137 16.78 -9.47 -12.97
C VAL A 137 18.05 -9.37 -13.81
N ILE A 138 19.21 -9.12 -13.20
CA ILE A 138 20.50 -9.12 -13.90
C ILE A 138 20.81 -10.52 -14.44
N LEU A 139 20.65 -11.55 -13.62
CA LEU A 139 20.87 -12.94 -14.04
C LEU A 139 19.90 -13.34 -15.16
N GLY A 140 18.65 -12.91 -15.10
CA GLY A 140 17.65 -13.19 -16.15
C GLY A 140 17.96 -12.52 -17.48
N GLU A 141 18.38 -11.25 -17.50
CA GLU A 141 18.81 -10.57 -18.74
C GLU A 141 20.06 -11.24 -19.33
N GLN A 142 21.04 -11.59 -18.50
CA GLN A 142 22.25 -12.32 -18.92
C GLN A 142 21.94 -13.71 -19.48
N ALA A 143 20.95 -14.40 -18.92
CA ALA A 143 20.50 -15.70 -19.40
C ALA A 143 19.69 -15.61 -20.72
N GLY A 144 19.24 -14.42 -21.11
CA GLY A 144 18.54 -14.18 -22.38
C GLY A 144 17.01 -14.13 -22.28
N ALA A 145 16.47 -13.69 -21.14
CA ALA A 145 15.05 -13.34 -21.03
C ALA A 145 14.68 -12.17 -21.98
N ASP A 146 13.45 -12.19 -22.52
CA ASP A 146 12.93 -11.14 -23.40
C ASP A 146 12.19 -10.03 -22.64
N LEU A 147 11.70 -10.32 -21.44
CA LEU A 147 11.01 -9.40 -20.53
C LEU A 147 11.07 -9.89 -19.08
N ILE A 148 10.75 -9.01 -18.14
CA ILE A 148 10.59 -9.31 -16.71
C ILE A 148 9.11 -9.23 -16.36
N HIS A 149 8.58 -10.25 -15.70
CA HIS A 149 7.24 -10.29 -15.16
C HIS A 149 7.31 -10.36 -13.63
N ILE A 150 7.05 -9.23 -12.97
CA ILE A 150 6.92 -9.15 -11.51
C ILE A 150 5.47 -9.51 -11.20
N GLU A 151 5.22 -10.65 -10.57
CA GLU A 151 3.85 -11.17 -10.41
C GLU A 151 3.44 -11.45 -8.97
N THR A 152 2.13 -11.42 -8.71
CA THR A 152 1.53 -11.76 -7.41
C THR A 152 1.99 -10.84 -6.26
N MET A 153 2.25 -9.56 -6.55
CA MET A 153 2.64 -8.61 -5.50
C MET A 153 1.42 -8.20 -4.67
N SER A 154 1.53 -8.30 -3.34
CA SER A 154 0.48 -7.93 -2.39
C SER A 154 0.74 -6.64 -1.63
N ASP A 155 1.89 -6.00 -1.88
CA ASP A 155 2.32 -4.77 -1.22
C ASP A 155 2.96 -3.83 -2.26
N THR A 156 2.55 -2.56 -2.23
CA THR A 156 3.08 -1.55 -3.15
C THR A 156 4.53 -1.20 -2.88
N TYR A 157 5.02 -1.35 -1.64
CA TYR A 157 6.39 -0.96 -1.31
C TYR A 157 7.39 -1.97 -1.84
N GLU A 158 7.12 -3.25 -1.63
CA GLU A 158 7.87 -4.36 -2.22
C GLU A 158 7.81 -4.31 -3.75
N LEU A 159 6.62 -4.04 -4.31
CA LEU A 159 6.44 -3.85 -5.76
C LEU A 159 7.31 -2.73 -6.31
N LYS A 160 7.40 -1.60 -5.60
CA LYS A 160 8.29 -0.50 -5.97
C LYS A 160 9.76 -0.92 -5.96
N ALA A 161 10.21 -1.66 -4.95
CA ALA A 161 11.58 -2.17 -4.88
C ALA A 161 11.90 -3.09 -6.08
N ALA A 162 11.00 -4.01 -6.42
CA ALA A 162 11.14 -4.92 -7.55
C ALA A 162 11.19 -4.18 -8.91
N VAL A 163 10.28 -3.22 -9.12
CA VAL A 163 10.24 -2.44 -10.36
C VAL A 163 11.48 -1.56 -10.49
N LEU A 164 11.92 -0.90 -9.42
CA LEU A 164 13.17 -0.11 -9.46
C LEU A 164 14.38 -0.99 -9.75
N ALA A 165 14.48 -2.17 -9.13
CA ALA A 165 15.55 -3.12 -9.40
C ALA A 165 15.60 -3.51 -10.89
N ALA A 166 14.45 -3.80 -11.49
CA ALA A 166 14.34 -4.13 -12.91
C ALA A 166 14.73 -2.94 -13.82
N LYS A 167 14.16 -1.75 -13.57
CA LYS A 167 14.32 -0.55 -14.42
C LYS A 167 15.71 0.07 -14.33
N GLU A 168 16.37 -0.03 -13.18
CA GLU A 168 17.72 0.54 -12.97
C GLU A 168 18.84 -0.37 -13.48
N ASN A 169 18.60 -1.68 -13.60
CA ASN A 169 19.67 -2.66 -13.87
C ASN A 169 19.49 -3.43 -15.18
N THR A 170 18.37 -3.27 -15.89
CA THR A 170 18.12 -3.99 -17.15
C THR A 170 17.49 -3.08 -18.21
N SER A 171 17.60 -3.51 -19.49
CA SER A 171 16.93 -2.86 -20.62
C SER A 171 15.58 -3.49 -20.98
N LEU A 172 15.24 -4.58 -20.30
CA LEU A 172 14.08 -5.42 -20.59
C LEU A 172 12.76 -4.68 -20.35
N PRO A 173 11.70 -5.04 -21.09
CA PRO A 173 10.33 -4.68 -20.75
C PRO A 173 9.95 -5.19 -19.36
N VAL A 174 9.28 -4.36 -18.56
CA VAL A 174 8.85 -4.70 -17.20
C VAL A 174 7.34 -4.74 -17.13
N PHE A 175 6.80 -5.92 -16.83
CA PHE A 175 5.38 -6.14 -16.55
C PHE A 175 5.19 -6.35 -15.06
N ALA A 176 4.12 -5.81 -14.51
CA ALA A 176 3.83 -5.92 -13.08
C ALA A 176 2.37 -6.33 -12.83
N THR A 177 2.14 -7.36 -12.03
CA THR A 177 0.79 -7.77 -11.61
C THR A 177 0.68 -7.85 -10.10
N VAL A 178 -0.50 -7.52 -9.60
CA VAL A 178 -0.81 -7.48 -8.16
C VAL A 178 -2.02 -8.37 -7.83
N ILE A 179 -2.17 -8.71 -6.56
CA ILE A 179 -3.34 -9.41 -6.03
C ILE A 179 -4.22 -8.50 -5.18
N PHE A 180 -5.47 -8.30 -5.60
CA PHE A 180 -6.48 -7.59 -4.82
C PHE A 180 -7.40 -8.57 -4.07
N ASP A 181 -7.92 -8.14 -2.93
CA ASP A 181 -9.03 -8.81 -2.25
C ASP A 181 -10.40 -8.44 -2.86
N GLU A 182 -11.48 -8.98 -2.29
CA GLU A 182 -12.86 -8.68 -2.69
C GLU A 182 -13.25 -7.20 -2.51
N ARG A 183 -12.51 -6.46 -1.67
CA ARG A 183 -12.69 -5.01 -1.44
C ARG A 183 -11.85 -4.17 -2.40
N LYS A 184 -11.16 -4.81 -3.36
CA LYS A 184 -10.27 -4.18 -4.36
C LYS A 184 -9.09 -3.47 -3.70
N LYS A 185 -8.61 -4.02 -2.59
CA LYS A 185 -7.43 -3.52 -1.87
C LYS A 185 -6.32 -4.58 -1.86
N LEU A 186 -5.07 -4.11 -1.89
CA LEU A 186 -3.91 -4.95 -1.58
C LEU A 186 -3.86 -5.24 -0.07
N LEU A 187 -3.00 -6.16 0.35
CA LEU A 187 -2.81 -6.52 1.76
C LEU A 187 -2.51 -5.31 2.65
N THR A 188 -1.75 -4.34 2.13
CA THR A 188 -1.38 -3.12 2.85
C THR A 188 -2.36 -1.96 2.70
N GLY A 189 -3.45 -2.13 1.94
CA GLY A 189 -4.55 -1.17 1.82
C GLY A 189 -4.57 -0.33 0.54
N ALA A 190 -3.65 -0.56 -0.40
CA ALA A 190 -3.62 0.17 -1.67
C ALA A 190 -4.83 -0.16 -2.54
N ASP A 191 -5.53 0.88 -3.02
CA ASP A 191 -6.57 0.70 -4.04
C ASP A 191 -5.99 0.66 -5.46
N VAL A 192 -6.86 0.31 -6.41
CA VAL A 192 -6.54 0.20 -7.84
C VAL A 192 -5.90 1.48 -8.37
N SER A 193 -6.46 2.65 -8.05
CA SER A 193 -5.91 3.95 -8.48
C SER A 193 -4.51 4.22 -7.92
N SER A 194 -4.23 3.87 -6.66
CA SER A 194 -2.90 4.00 -6.05
C SER A 194 -1.87 3.11 -6.74
N VAL A 195 -2.22 1.86 -7.03
CA VAL A 195 -1.35 0.90 -7.74
C VAL A 195 -1.06 1.37 -9.15
N VAL A 196 -2.08 1.80 -9.90
CA VAL A 196 -1.91 2.34 -11.26
C VAL A 196 -1.02 3.57 -11.24
N ALA A 197 -1.27 4.53 -10.33
CA ALA A 197 -0.46 5.73 -10.21
C ALA A 197 1.02 5.40 -9.95
N LEU A 198 1.31 4.48 -9.02
CA LEU A 198 2.66 4.02 -8.73
C LEU A 198 3.33 3.38 -9.95
N LEU A 199 2.70 2.37 -10.54
CA LEU A 199 3.29 1.59 -11.63
C LEU A 199 3.51 2.42 -12.91
N GLU A 200 2.56 3.28 -13.27
CA GLU A 200 2.76 4.23 -14.36
C GLU A 200 3.86 5.23 -14.07
N GLY A 201 3.94 5.73 -12.83
CA GLY A 201 4.99 6.64 -12.38
C GLY A 201 6.38 6.04 -12.55
N LEU A 202 6.53 4.75 -12.22
CA LEU A 202 7.78 3.99 -12.38
C LEU A 202 8.05 3.56 -13.83
N GLY A 203 7.09 3.77 -14.75
CA GLY A 203 7.24 3.50 -16.17
C GLY A 203 7.30 2.02 -16.51
N VAL A 204 6.43 1.19 -15.92
CA VAL A 204 6.21 -0.19 -16.38
C VAL A 204 5.61 -0.21 -17.78
N ASP A 205 5.90 -1.27 -18.54
CA ASP A 205 5.43 -1.43 -19.92
C ASP A 205 4.00 -2.01 -19.98
N ALA A 206 3.57 -2.72 -18.95
CA ALA A 206 2.20 -3.21 -18.76
C ALA A 206 1.95 -3.48 -17.26
N LEU A 207 0.70 -3.34 -16.82
CA LEU A 207 0.29 -3.63 -15.44
C LEU A 207 -0.97 -4.51 -15.41
N GLY A 208 -1.28 -5.14 -14.28
CA GLY A 208 -2.52 -5.89 -14.18
C GLY A 208 -2.72 -6.69 -12.91
N ILE A 209 -3.53 -7.74 -13.04
CA ILE A 209 -3.91 -8.62 -11.94
C ILE A 209 -3.71 -10.09 -12.32
N ASN A 210 -3.27 -10.87 -11.36
CA ASN A 210 -3.13 -12.31 -11.48
C ASN A 210 -3.53 -12.99 -10.16
N CYS A 211 -3.81 -14.29 -10.19
CA CYS A 211 -4.08 -15.10 -9.00
C CYS A 211 -5.24 -14.58 -8.11
N ALA A 212 -5.36 -15.11 -6.89
CA ALA A 212 -6.36 -14.86 -5.84
C ALA A 212 -7.84 -15.12 -6.20
N MET A 213 -8.27 -14.76 -7.39
CA MET A 213 -9.65 -14.73 -7.86
C MET A 213 -9.82 -15.51 -9.17
N GLY A 214 -11.02 -16.03 -9.39
CA GLY A 214 -11.44 -16.54 -10.70
C GLY A 214 -11.71 -15.39 -11.69
N PRO A 215 -11.94 -15.72 -12.97
CA PRO A 215 -12.09 -14.71 -14.01
C PRO A 215 -13.36 -13.85 -13.82
N LYS A 216 -14.41 -14.39 -13.20
CA LYS A 216 -15.65 -13.67 -12.90
C LYS A 216 -15.44 -12.63 -11.80
N GLU A 217 -14.76 -13.03 -10.72
CA GLU A 217 -14.49 -12.20 -9.55
C GLU A 217 -13.53 -11.05 -9.88
N MET A 218 -12.68 -11.20 -10.91
CA MET A 218 -11.77 -10.14 -11.39
C MET A 218 -12.46 -9.00 -12.17
N LEU A 219 -13.67 -9.19 -12.70
CA LEU A 219 -14.34 -8.20 -13.55
C LEU A 219 -14.48 -6.80 -12.90
N PRO A 220 -14.90 -6.67 -11.62
CA PRO A 220 -15.01 -5.36 -10.97
C PRO A 220 -13.67 -4.65 -10.74
N VAL A 221 -12.57 -5.41 -10.62
CA VAL A 221 -11.22 -4.85 -10.49
C VAL A 221 -10.72 -4.37 -11.86
N LEU A 222 -10.98 -5.16 -12.91
CA LEU A 222 -10.64 -4.80 -14.28
C LEU A 222 -11.33 -3.49 -14.73
N GLU A 223 -12.58 -3.27 -14.33
CA GLU A 223 -13.30 -2.01 -14.60
C GLU A 223 -12.54 -0.78 -14.08
N GLU A 224 -12.01 -0.85 -12.86
CA GLU A 224 -11.21 0.24 -12.28
C GLU A 224 -9.84 0.38 -12.95
N LEU A 225 -9.18 -0.74 -13.29
CA LEU A 225 -7.92 -0.71 -14.04
C LEU A 225 -8.09 -0.01 -15.40
N ILE A 226 -9.17 -0.30 -16.13
CA ILE A 226 -9.48 0.33 -17.42
C ILE A 226 -9.77 1.83 -17.25
N LYS A 227 -10.41 2.22 -16.14
CA LYS A 227 -10.70 3.63 -15.84
C LYS A 227 -9.41 4.43 -15.66
N TYR A 228 -8.45 3.90 -14.90
CA TYR A 228 -7.28 4.67 -14.47
C TYR A 228 -6.01 4.45 -15.31
N SER A 229 -5.85 3.29 -15.95
CA SER A 229 -4.62 2.93 -16.67
C SER A 229 -4.56 3.54 -18.08
N SER A 230 -3.45 4.20 -18.36
CA SER A 230 -2.93 4.60 -19.68
C SER A 230 -1.98 3.56 -20.29
N VAL A 231 -1.62 2.49 -19.57
CA VAL A 231 -0.74 1.41 -20.07
C VAL A 231 -1.52 0.10 -20.31
N PRO A 232 -1.01 -0.80 -21.16
CA PRO A 232 -1.59 -2.12 -21.41
C PRO A 232 -1.93 -2.90 -20.14
N ILE A 233 -3.10 -3.56 -20.15
CA ILE A 233 -3.63 -4.29 -18.99
C ILE A 233 -3.44 -5.80 -19.16
N ILE A 234 -2.88 -6.44 -18.12
CA ILE A 234 -2.66 -7.87 -17.98
C ILE A 234 -3.75 -8.49 -17.09
N VAL A 235 -4.30 -9.64 -17.47
CA VAL A 235 -5.22 -10.41 -16.62
C VAL A 235 -4.89 -11.92 -16.68
N LYS A 236 -4.55 -12.51 -15.52
CA LYS A 236 -4.23 -13.95 -15.36
C LYS A 236 -5.00 -14.56 -14.17
N PRO A 237 -6.29 -14.87 -14.30
CA PRO A 237 -7.10 -15.42 -13.21
C PRO A 237 -6.73 -16.87 -12.90
N ASN A 238 -7.13 -17.32 -11.70
CA ASN A 238 -7.14 -18.75 -11.37
C ASN A 238 -8.28 -19.47 -12.12
N ALA A 239 -8.21 -20.79 -12.25
CA ALA A 239 -9.32 -21.63 -12.73
C ALA A 239 -10.42 -21.81 -11.65
N GLY A 240 -10.72 -20.74 -10.90
CA GLY A 240 -11.56 -20.77 -9.69
C GLY A 240 -10.75 -20.90 -8.40
N LEU A 241 -11.46 -21.04 -7.29
CA LEU A 241 -10.82 -21.24 -5.98
C LEU A 241 -10.36 -22.70 -5.82
N PRO A 242 -9.23 -22.96 -5.16
CA PRO A 242 -8.74 -24.30 -4.95
C PRO A 242 -9.70 -25.11 -4.08
N LYS A 243 -10.00 -26.34 -4.49
CA LYS A 243 -10.76 -27.34 -3.72
C LYS A 243 -9.95 -28.62 -3.58
N GLN A 244 -10.32 -29.51 -2.68
CA GLN A 244 -9.62 -30.78 -2.50
C GLN A 244 -10.57 -31.96 -2.66
N ARG A 245 -10.05 -33.05 -3.23
CA ARG A 245 -10.74 -34.34 -3.30
C ARG A 245 -9.69 -35.44 -3.18
N ASP A 246 -9.88 -36.35 -2.24
CA ASP A 246 -9.00 -37.50 -2.01
C ASP A 246 -7.50 -37.12 -1.84
N GLY A 247 -7.22 -36.03 -1.13
CA GLY A 247 -5.84 -35.55 -0.89
C GLY A 247 -5.22 -34.75 -2.04
N LYS A 248 -5.94 -34.53 -3.15
CA LYS A 248 -5.47 -33.75 -4.31
C LYS A 248 -6.24 -32.44 -4.46
N THR A 249 -5.53 -31.35 -4.73
CA THR A 249 -6.14 -30.06 -5.05
C THR A 249 -6.67 -30.08 -6.49
N TYR A 250 -7.90 -29.61 -6.70
CA TYR A 250 -8.54 -29.44 -8.02
C TYR A 250 -9.26 -28.09 -8.10
N TYR A 251 -9.64 -27.71 -9.31
CA TYR A 251 -10.25 -26.43 -9.65
C TYR A 251 -11.53 -26.66 -10.46
N ASP A 252 -12.57 -25.87 -10.20
CA ASP A 252 -13.93 -26.13 -10.68
C ASP A 252 -14.26 -25.45 -12.01
N VAL A 253 -13.52 -24.42 -12.42
CA VAL A 253 -13.81 -23.70 -13.65
C VAL A 253 -13.32 -24.53 -14.83
N THR A 254 -14.25 -24.89 -15.72
CA THR A 254 -13.95 -25.67 -16.93
C THR A 254 -13.24 -24.83 -17.98
N GLU A 255 -12.62 -25.46 -18.98
CA GLU A 255 -11.89 -24.74 -20.03
C GLU A 255 -12.81 -23.81 -20.83
N ASP A 256 -14.04 -24.25 -21.12
CA ASP A 256 -15.04 -23.48 -21.85
C ASP A 256 -15.57 -22.29 -21.04
N GLU A 257 -15.78 -22.48 -19.74
CA GLU A 257 -16.20 -21.41 -18.84
C GLU A 257 -15.10 -20.36 -18.65
N PHE A 258 -13.86 -20.81 -18.43
CA PHE A 258 -12.70 -19.94 -18.34
C PHE A 258 -12.54 -19.10 -19.61
N ALA A 259 -12.56 -19.75 -20.78
CA ALA A 259 -12.46 -19.06 -22.07
C ALA A 259 -13.59 -18.04 -22.28
N ALA A 260 -14.81 -18.33 -21.79
CA ALA A 260 -15.95 -17.41 -21.90
C ALA A 260 -15.72 -16.09 -21.18
N TYR A 261 -15.24 -16.16 -19.94
CA TYR A 261 -14.93 -14.94 -19.19
C TYR A 261 -13.70 -14.23 -19.74
N MET A 262 -12.69 -14.96 -20.23
CA MET A 262 -11.52 -14.33 -20.84
C MET A 262 -11.89 -13.55 -22.11
N GLU A 263 -12.83 -14.04 -22.92
CA GLU A 263 -13.37 -13.28 -24.06
C GLU A 263 -14.02 -11.96 -23.60
N GLN A 264 -14.79 -11.99 -22.50
CA GLN A 264 -15.37 -10.79 -21.91
C GLN A 264 -14.29 -9.83 -21.40
N ILE A 265 -13.26 -10.34 -20.73
CA ILE A 265 -12.12 -9.57 -20.22
C ILE A 265 -11.38 -8.84 -21.37
N VAL A 266 -11.18 -9.50 -22.52
CA VAL A 266 -10.61 -8.86 -23.71
C VAL A 266 -11.51 -7.75 -24.24
N ARG A 267 -12.82 -8.00 -24.34
CA ARG A 267 -13.80 -7.00 -24.79
C ARG A 267 -13.90 -5.79 -23.85
N MET A 268 -13.57 -5.95 -22.57
CA MET A 268 -13.48 -4.83 -21.63
C MET A 268 -12.22 -3.99 -21.88
N GLY A 269 -11.11 -4.62 -22.25
CA GLY A 269 -9.89 -3.92 -22.68
C GLY A 269 -8.57 -4.50 -22.19
N ALA A 270 -8.57 -5.72 -21.62
CA ALA A 270 -7.33 -6.44 -21.38
C ALA A 270 -6.71 -6.86 -22.73
N CYS A 271 -5.40 -6.66 -22.89
CA CYS A 271 -4.69 -6.95 -24.14
C CYS A 271 -3.54 -7.94 -23.96
N VAL A 272 -3.26 -8.35 -22.72
CA VAL A 272 -2.34 -9.43 -22.40
C VAL A 272 -3.07 -10.37 -21.43
N ILE A 273 -3.41 -11.58 -21.86
CA ILE A 273 -4.28 -12.49 -21.11
C ILE A 273 -3.64 -13.86 -20.92
N GLY A 274 -3.89 -14.52 -19.80
CA GLY A 274 -3.38 -15.86 -19.54
C GLY A 274 -4.11 -16.53 -18.38
N GLY A 275 -3.45 -17.50 -17.75
CA GLY A 275 -3.97 -18.18 -16.57
C GLY A 275 -2.96 -18.23 -15.44
N CYS A 276 -3.44 -18.40 -14.21
CA CYS A 276 -2.61 -18.64 -13.02
C CYS A 276 -2.92 -20.02 -12.43
N CYS A 277 -3.10 -20.16 -11.12
CA CYS A 277 -3.30 -21.45 -10.46
C CYS A 277 -4.52 -22.21 -11.02
N GLY A 278 -4.34 -23.52 -11.27
CA GLY A 278 -5.38 -24.39 -11.81
C GLY A 278 -5.59 -24.35 -13.33
N THR A 279 -4.99 -23.39 -14.03
CA THR A 279 -5.10 -23.33 -15.50
C THR A 279 -4.10 -24.25 -16.17
N THR A 280 -4.54 -24.99 -17.19
CA THR A 280 -3.77 -26.01 -17.92
C THR A 280 -3.58 -25.62 -19.40
N PRO A 281 -2.76 -26.34 -20.19
CA PRO A 281 -2.66 -26.12 -21.63
C PRO A 281 -4.02 -26.18 -22.35
N GLU A 282 -4.97 -26.98 -21.86
CA GLU A 282 -6.33 -27.07 -22.42
C GLU A 282 -7.11 -25.77 -22.20
N HIS A 283 -6.99 -25.16 -21.03
CA HIS A 283 -7.58 -23.84 -20.74
C HIS A 283 -7.02 -22.76 -21.68
N ILE A 284 -5.69 -22.74 -21.85
CA ILE A 284 -5.03 -21.79 -22.75
C ILE A 284 -5.47 -22.00 -24.21
N ARG A 285 -5.59 -23.27 -24.65
CA ARG A 285 -6.06 -23.61 -26.00
C ARG A 285 -7.50 -23.17 -26.23
N ALA A 286 -8.39 -23.37 -25.26
CA ALA A 286 -9.78 -22.92 -25.32
C ALA A 286 -9.86 -21.38 -25.37
N MET A 287 -9.10 -20.70 -24.51
CA MET A 287 -9.00 -19.23 -24.46
C MET A 287 -8.49 -18.66 -25.79
N ARG A 288 -7.38 -19.20 -26.34
CA ARG A 288 -6.80 -18.81 -27.63
C ARG A 288 -7.84 -18.91 -28.74
N LYS A 289 -8.48 -20.06 -28.88
CA LYS A 289 -9.48 -20.33 -29.92
C LYS A 289 -10.66 -19.36 -29.84
N ARG A 290 -11.09 -19.02 -28.63
CA ARG A 290 -12.24 -18.14 -28.42
C ARG A 290 -11.92 -16.67 -28.65
N CYS A 291 -10.70 -16.25 -28.31
CA CYS A 291 -10.27 -14.86 -28.42
C CYS A 291 -9.54 -14.53 -29.74
N GLU A 292 -9.33 -15.50 -30.63
CA GLU A 292 -8.56 -15.33 -31.88
C GLU A 292 -9.06 -14.17 -32.76
N ASN A 293 -10.38 -13.94 -32.79
CA ASN A 293 -11.01 -12.88 -33.57
C ASN A 293 -11.60 -11.75 -32.70
N ALA A 294 -11.19 -11.64 -31.44
CA ALA A 294 -11.67 -10.59 -30.56
C ALA A 294 -11.10 -9.23 -31.01
N GLU A 295 -11.98 -8.24 -31.20
CA GLU A 295 -11.55 -6.86 -31.43
C GLU A 295 -10.96 -6.29 -30.13
N LEU A 296 -9.72 -5.81 -30.21
CA LEU A 296 -9.05 -5.17 -29.10
C LEU A 296 -9.60 -3.77 -28.88
N VAL A 297 -9.88 -3.45 -27.62
CA VAL A 297 -10.11 -2.07 -27.19
C VAL A 297 -8.76 -1.35 -27.17
N PRO A 298 -8.59 -0.22 -27.91
CA PRO A 298 -7.33 0.51 -27.89
C PRO A 298 -7.00 1.03 -26.50
N VAL A 299 -5.73 0.92 -26.11
CA VAL A 299 -5.24 1.55 -24.87
C VAL A 299 -5.29 3.07 -25.06
N THR A 300 -6.07 3.75 -24.22
CA THR A 300 -6.23 5.21 -24.26
C THR A 300 -5.46 5.87 -23.14
N GLU A 301 -4.79 6.97 -23.45
CA GLU A 301 -4.20 7.82 -22.42
C GLU A 301 -5.27 8.48 -21.55
N LYS A 302 -5.10 8.37 -20.23
CA LYS A 302 -5.95 9.02 -19.21
C LYS A 302 -5.31 10.31 -18.72
N GLU A 303 -6.13 11.32 -18.45
CA GLU A 303 -5.71 12.68 -18.05
C GLU A 303 -5.79 12.95 -16.54
N PHE A 304 -6.01 11.92 -15.71
CA PHE A 304 -6.08 12.10 -14.26
C PHE A 304 -4.72 12.49 -13.68
N THR A 305 -4.67 13.63 -12.96
CA THR A 305 -3.55 13.95 -12.08
C THR A 305 -3.76 13.25 -10.75
N VAL A 306 -2.96 12.21 -10.50
CA VAL A 306 -3.10 11.36 -9.30
C VAL A 306 -1.81 11.38 -8.50
N VAL A 307 -1.93 11.68 -7.21
CA VAL A 307 -0.90 11.41 -6.20
C VAL A 307 -1.42 10.30 -5.28
N SER A 308 -0.53 9.45 -4.77
CA SER A 308 -0.93 8.31 -3.95
C SER A 308 0.05 8.04 -2.82
N SER A 309 -0.50 7.61 -1.68
CA SER A 309 0.22 6.86 -0.65
C SER A 309 -0.03 5.36 -0.86
N TYR A 310 0.43 4.55 0.10
CA TYR A 310 0.09 3.13 0.18
C TYR A 310 -1.41 2.87 0.39
N GLY A 311 -2.16 3.78 1.02
CA GLY A 311 -3.52 3.50 1.48
C GLY A 311 -4.61 4.25 0.72
N GLN A 312 -4.26 5.39 0.11
CA GLN A 312 -5.21 6.28 -0.56
C GLN A 312 -4.59 6.99 -1.76
N SER A 313 -5.40 7.22 -2.78
CA SER A 313 -5.08 8.12 -3.89
C SER A 313 -5.89 9.42 -3.81
N VAL A 314 -5.30 10.50 -4.31
CA VAL A 314 -5.95 11.80 -4.44
C VAL A 314 -5.87 12.23 -5.89
N ILE A 315 -7.04 12.39 -6.51
CA ILE A 315 -7.19 12.91 -7.86
C ILE A 315 -7.39 14.43 -7.78
N LEU A 316 -6.53 15.18 -8.48
CA LEU A 316 -6.63 16.64 -8.60
C LEU A 316 -7.47 17.04 -9.82
N GLY A 317 -8.19 18.16 -9.68
CA GLY A 317 -9.07 18.71 -10.72
C GLY A 317 -10.56 18.49 -10.46
N GLU A 318 -10.91 17.55 -9.56
CA GLU A 318 -12.26 17.38 -9.05
C GLU A 318 -12.41 18.04 -7.67
N GLY A 319 -12.93 19.27 -7.69
CA GLY A 319 -12.95 20.15 -6.51
C GLY A 319 -11.55 20.56 -6.06
N SER A 320 -11.47 21.40 -5.03
CA SER A 320 -10.18 21.78 -4.45
C SER A 320 -9.78 20.79 -3.37
N LYS A 321 -8.54 20.32 -3.38
CA LYS A 321 -7.98 19.51 -2.28
C LYS A 321 -7.24 20.37 -1.26
N ILE A 322 -6.97 19.81 -0.09
CA ILE A 322 -6.25 20.46 1.02
C ILE A 322 -4.88 19.79 1.18
N ILE A 323 -3.82 20.59 1.09
CA ILE A 323 -2.46 20.17 1.41
C ILE A 323 -2.10 20.80 2.77
N GLY A 324 -1.82 19.96 3.77
CA GLY A 324 -1.52 20.41 5.13
C GLY A 324 -0.11 21.00 5.26
N GLU A 325 0.02 22.27 5.65
CA GLU A 325 1.29 23.03 5.70
C GLU A 325 2.08 22.92 7.03
N ARG A 326 1.63 22.11 8.00
CA ARG A 326 2.17 22.20 9.37
C ARG A 326 3.50 21.49 9.58
N ILE A 327 3.87 20.49 8.79
CA ILE A 327 5.18 19.81 8.84
C ILE A 327 6.19 20.68 8.08
N ASN A 328 6.54 21.81 8.69
CA ASN A 328 7.45 22.78 8.11
C ASN A 328 8.11 23.61 9.24
N PRO A 329 9.45 23.63 9.37
CA PRO A 329 10.16 24.35 10.43
C PRO A 329 10.12 25.87 10.29
N THR A 330 9.77 26.41 9.12
CA THR A 330 9.82 27.85 8.83
C THR A 330 8.93 28.63 9.79
N GLY A 331 9.55 29.57 10.54
CA GLY A 331 8.85 30.40 11.54
C GLY A 331 8.37 29.68 12.81
N LYS A 332 8.55 28.36 12.95
CA LYS A 332 8.02 27.55 14.07
C LYS A 332 9.11 27.10 15.03
N LYS A 333 9.30 27.84 16.14
CA LYS A 333 10.34 27.55 17.15
C LYS A 333 10.30 26.11 17.70
N ARG A 334 9.12 25.61 18.06
CA ARG A 334 8.96 24.24 18.60
C ARG A 334 9.31 23.18 17.56
N PHE A 335 8.88 23.36 16.30
CA PHE A 335 9.18 22.42 15.22
C PHE A 335 10.69 22.37 14.92
N LYS A 336 11.36 23.53 14.86
CA LYS A 336 12.82 23.59 14.73
C LYS A 336 13.54 22.86 15.86
N GLN A 337 13.04 22.98 17.09
CA GLN A 337 13.59 22.28 18.23
C GLN A 337 13.38 20.76 18.11
N ALA A 338 12.19 20.32 17.72
CA ALA A 338 11.88 18.91 17.53
C ALA A 338 12.81 18.24 16.50
N LEU A 339 13.06 18.89 15.34
CA LEU A 339 14.02 18.37 14.36
C LEU A 339 15.44 18.24 14.92
N LYS A 340 15.89 19.21 15.74
CA LYS A 340 17.23 19.19 16.35
C LYS A 340 17.37 18.14 17.46
N GLU A 341 16.28 17.86 18.16
CA GLU A 341 16.24 16.90 19.27
C GLU A 341 15.87 15.47 18.79
N HIS A 342 15.67 15.28 17.48
CA HIS A 342 15.13 14.04 16.90
C HIS A 342 13.81 13.59 17.55
N ASP A 343 12.93 14.55 17.90
CA ASP A 343 11.59 14.31 18.45
C ASP A 343 10.61 14.00 17.29
N LEU A 344 10.74 12.79 16.74
CA LEU A 344 9.90 12.32 15.62
C LEU A 344 8.42 12.22 16.01
N ASP A 345 8.10 11.84 17.25
CA ASP A 345 6.72 11.82 17.76
C ASP A 345 5.97 13.13 17.53
N TYR A 346 6.67 14.26 17.73
CA TYR A 346 6.07 15.58 17.50
C TYR A 346 5.71 15.77 16.02
N ILE A 347 6.56 15.31 15.10
CA ILE A 347 6.33 15.39 13.64
C ILE A 347 5.17 14.48 13.24
N LEU A 348 5.17 13.23 13.72
CA LEU A 348 4.10 12.26 13.46
C LEU A 348 2.75 12.76 13.97
N ARG A 349 2.71 13.34 15.18
CA ARG A 349 1.50 13.97 15.73
C ARG A 349 0.98 15.11 14.87
N GLU A 350 1.86 15.94 14.31
CA GLU A 350 1.46 17.00 13.38
C GLU A 350 0.90 16.41 12.08
N GLY A 351 1.44 15.30 11.58
CA GLY A 351 0.88 14.57 10.43
C GLY A 351 -0.52 14.02 10.70
N ILE A 352 -0.70 13.27 11.78
CA ILE A 352 -1.98 12.68 12.17
C ILE A 352 -3.02 13.76 12.45
N THR A 353 -2.63 14.82 13.17
CA THR A 353 -3.54 15.94 13.46
C THR A 353 -4.04 16.60 12.17
N GLN A 354 -3.19 16.77 11.18
CA GLN A 354 -3.62 17.37 9.92
C GLN A 354 -4.55 16.45 9.12
N GLN A 355 -4.28 15.15 9.08
CA GLN A 355 -5.18 14.15 8.50
C GLN A 355 -6.56 14.19 9.17
N ASP A 356 -6.61 14.15 10.51
CA ASP A 356 -7.85 14.20 11.29
C ASP A 356 -8.65 15.50 11.05
N GLN A 357 -7.96 16.59 10.72
CA GLN A 357 -8.57 17.89 10.41
C GLN A 357 -8.97 18.04 8.93
N GLY A 358 -8.81 16.99 8.11
CA GLY A 358 -9.27 16.95 6.71
C GLY A 358 -8.22 17.34 5.68
N ALA A 359 -6.92 17.23 6.01
CA ALA A 359 -5.88 17.27 4.97
C ALA A 359 -6.02 16.06 4.04
N HIS A 360 -5.91 16.32 2.74
CA HIS A 360 -5.92 15.27 1.72
C HIS A 360 -4.50 14.86 1.33
N ILE A 361 -3.53 15.78 1.44
CA ILE A 361 -2.10 15.57 1.18
C ILE A 361 -1.35 16.28 2.32
N LEU A 362 -0.18 15.80 2.72
CA LEU A 362 0.69 16.48 3.70
C LEU A 362 1.93 17.04 3.02
N ASP A 363 2.16 18.35 3.18
CA ASP A 363 3.45 18.97 2.85
C ASP A 363 4.47 18.58 3.90
N VAL A 364 5.64 18.07 3.48
CA VAL A 364 6.71 17.59 4.34
C VAL A 364 8.00 18.34 4.00
N ASN A 365 8.31 19.32 4.84
CA ASN A 365 9.55 20.08 4.80
C ASN A 365 10.32 19.86 6.10
N VAL A 366 11.55 19.34 6.01
CA VAL A 366 12.45 19.18 7.15
C VAL A 366 13.68 20.07 7.05
N GLY A 367 13.71 21.00 6.08
CA GLY A 367 14.85 21.85 5.79
C GLY A 367 15.21 22.78 6.94
N LEU A 368 16.38 22.60 7.52
CA LEU A 368 16.92 23.44 8.59
C LEU A 368 18.43 23.59 8.42
N PRO A 369 19.02 24.76 8.70
CA PRO A 369 20.46 24.87 8.78
C PRO A 369 21.03 23.96 9.87
N ASP A 370 22.22 23.40 9.63
CA ASP A 370 23.01 22.59 10.57
C ASP A 370 22.46 21.18 10.88
N ILE A 371 21.61 20.62 10.02
CA ILE A 371 21.17 19.20 10.09
C ILE A 371 21.48 18.46 8.78
N ASP A 372 21.56 17.13 8.84
CA ASP A 372 21.61 16.27 7.66
C ASP A 372 20.20 16.12 7.08
N GLU A 373 19.79 17.07 6.23
CA GLU A 373 18.47 17.07 5.59
C GLU A 373 18.20 15.78 4.80
N PRO A 374 19.12 15.25 3.98
CA PRO A 374 18.89 13.99 3.28
C PRO A 374 18.61 12.79 4.19
N ALA A 375 19.35 12.63 5.29
CA ALA A 375 19.10 11.54 6.24
C ALA A 375 17.79 11.72 7.02
N LEU A 376 17.52 12.95 7.49
CA LEU A 376 16.31 13.24 8.26
C LEU A 376 15.05 13.16 7.41
N MET A 377 15.11 13.59 6.14
CA MET A 377 13.98 13.48 5.21
C MET A 377 13.62 12.01 4.96
N GLU A 378 14.62 11.15 4.74
CA GLU A 378 14.45 9.71 4.58
C GLU A 378 13.73 9.11 5.80
N GLU A 379 14.22 9.37 7.01
CA GLU A 379 13.63 8.90 8.27
C GLU A 379 12.20 9.43 8.48
N VAL A 380 11.98 10.74 8.31
CA VAL A 380 10.65 11.35 8.49
C VAL A 380 9.63 10.83 7.49
N VAL A 381 10.01 10.57 6.23
CA VAL A 381 9.09 10.00 5.23
C VAL A 381 8.75 8.56 5.59
N GLN A 382 9.72 7.74 6.03
CA GLN A 382 9.47 6.35 6.46
C GLN A 382 8.51 6.28 7.66
N GLU A 383 8.72 7.14 8.65
CA GLU A 383 7.90 7.17 9.86
C GLU A 383 6.52 7.79 9.60
N LEU A 384 6.41 8.84 8.77
CA LEU A 384 5.10 9.41 8.43
C LEU A 384 4.22 8.41 7.69
N GLN A 385 4.76 7.72 6.68
CA GLN A 385 3.99 6.72 5.95
C GLN A 385 3.63 5.49 6.79
N SER A 386 4.13 5.35 8.02
CA SER A 386 3.71 4.29 8.94
C SER A 386 2.40 4.64 9.66
N VAL A 387 2.18 5.92 9.98
CA VAL A 387 1.04 6.39 10.79
C VAL A 387 -0.04 7.12 10.00
N VAL A 388 0.28 7.73 8.85
CA VAL A 388 -0.70 8.40 7.98
C VAL A 388 -0.93 7.61 6.70
N ASN A 389 -2.16 7.63 6.19
CA ASN A 389 -2.54 6.93 4.96
C ASN A 389 -2.85 7.89 3.80
N ILE A 390 -2.67 9.20 3.98
CA ILE A 390 -2.80 10.21 2.91
C ILE A 390 -1.46 10.45 2.17
N PRO A 391 -1.48 10.86 0.89
CA PRO A 391 -0.27 11.16 0.13
C PRO A 391 0.62 12.26 0.76
N LEU A 392 1.91 12.21 0.44
CA LEU A 392 2.91 13.20 0.87
C LEU A 392 3.35 14.06 -0.30
N GLN A 393 3.54 15.35 -0.01
CA GLN A 393 4.24 16.31 -0.83
C GLN A 393 5.63 16.51 -0.26
N ILE A 394 6.64 16.02 -0.98
CA ILE A 394 8.05 16.13 -0.58
C ILE A 394 8.52 17.54 -0.91
N ASP A 395 8.73 18.37 0.10
CA ASP A 395 9.15 19.77 -0.02
C ASP A 395 10.61 19.96 0.37
N THR A 396 11.48 20.05 -0.65
CA THR A 396 12.91 20.26 -0.48
C THR A 396 13.54 20.89 -1.72
N VAL A 397 14.61 21.66 -1.50
CA VAL A 397 15.49 22.19 -2.54
C VAL A 397 16.79 21.38 -2.69
N ASP A 398 17.03 20.41 -1.79
CA ASP A 398 18.19 19.53 -1.82
C ASP A 398 17.90 18.31 -2.71
N GLU A 399 18.69 18.16 -3.77
CA GLU A 399 18.56 17.09 -4.76
C GLU A 399 18.72 15.69 -4.13
N LYS A 400 19.63 15.52 -3.16
CA LYS A 400 19.88 14.24 -2.52
C LYS A 400 18.76 13.88 -1.56
N ALA A 401 18.24 14.86 -0.82
CA ALA A 401 17.07 14.65 0.04
C ALA A 401 15.85 14.25 -0.79
N MET A 402 15.62 14.93 -1.92
CA MET A 402 14.54 14.60 -2.85
C MET A 402 14.69 13.17 -3.41
N GLU A 403 15.87 12.80 -3.89
CA GLU A 403 16.12 11.46 -4.44
C GLU A 403 15.90 10.37 -3.39
N LYS A 404 16.47 10.53 -2.18
CA LYS A 404 16.30 9.57 -1.09
C LYS A 404 14.84 9.38 -0.71
N ALA A 405 14.11 10.48 -0.52
CA ALA A 405 12.70 10.45 -0.19
C ALA A 405 11.86 9.78 -1.29
N LEU A 406 12.09 10.14 -2.56
CA LEU A 406 11.35 9.58 -3.68
C LEU A 406 11.62 8.10 -3.90
N ARG A 407 12.85 7.62 -3.63
CA ARG A 407 13.22 6.22 -3.75
C ARG A 407 12.43 5.34 -2.78
N ILE A 408 12.30 5.77 -1.53
CA ILE A 408 11.67 5.02 -0.44
C ILE A 408 10.18 5.33 -0.23
N TYR A 409 9.63 6.34 -0.91
CA TYR A 409 8.23 6.70 -0.73
C TYR A 409 7.28 5.60 -1.26
N ASN A 410 6.38 5.10 -0.42
CA ASN A 410 5.40 4.08 -0.80
C ASN A 410 4.17 4.71 -1.50
N GLY A 411 4.28 4.97 -2.79
CA GLY A 411 3.23 5.57 -3.62
C GLY A 411 3.79 6.50 -4.69
N LYS A 412 2.93 7.36 -5.25
CA LYS A 412 3.31 8.43 -6.19
C LYS A 412 3.24 9.79 -5.49
N ALA A 413 4.41 10.31 -5.11
CA ALA A 413 4.53 11.56 -4.35
C ALA A 413 4.12 12.78 -5.17
N MET A 414 3.75 13.86 -4.46
CA MET A 414 3.84 15.21 -5.00
C MET A 414 5.24 15.77 -4.75
N VAL A 415 5.85 16.44 -5.73
CA VAL A 415 7.22 16.95 -5.64
C VAL A 415 7.18 18.47 -5.62
N ASN A 416 7.53 19.06 -4.47
CA ASN A 416 7.65 20.49 -4.27
C ASN A 416 9.14 20.88 -4.18
N SER A 417 9.72 21.52 -5.18
CA SER A 417 9.15 21.93 -6.47
C SER A 417 10.22 22.05 -7.56
N VAL A 418 9.77 22.29 -8.79
CA VAL A 418 10.60 22.76 -9.89
C VAL A 418 10.25 24.23 -10.20
N SER A 419 11.23 25.02 -10.60
CA SER A 419 11.01 26.37 -11.14
C SER A 419 11.23 26.40 -12.65
N GLY A 420 10.82 27.48 -13.31
CA GLY A 420 11.12 27.76 -14.71
C GLY A 420 12.61 27.99 -15.01
N LYS A 421 13.48 27.95 -14.00
CA LYS A 421 14.94 28.01 -14.17
C LYS A 421 15.46 26.73 -14.81
N LYS A 422 16.33 26.87 -15.81
CA LYS A 422 16.92 25.72 -16.52
C LYS A 422 17.60 24.72 -15.57
N GLU A 423 18.42 25.20 -14.65
CA GLU A 423 19.13 24.36 -13.68
C GLU A 423 18.17 23.56 -12.78
N SER A 424 17.06 24.16 -12.37
CA SER A 424 16.04 23.51 -11.53
C SER A 424 15.36 22.37 -12.30
N MET A 425 14.94 22.63 -13.54
CA MET A 425 14.32 21.61 -14.40
C MET A 425 15.27 20.45 -14.72
N GLU A 426 16.55 20.72 -15.01
CA GLU A 426 17.55 19.70 -15.32
C GLU A 426 17.89 18.80 -14.13
N LYS A 427 17.74 19.28 -12.89
CA LYS A 427 17.92 18.47 -11.68
C LYS A 427 16.67 17.68 -11.28
N VAL A 428 15.49 18.31 -11.30
CA VAL A 428 14.25 17.72 -10.75
C VAL A 428 13.58 16.75 -11.72
N PHE A 429 13.51 17.07 -13.02
CA PHE A 429 12.79 16.22 -13.97
C PHE A 429 13.35 14.80 -14.12
N PRO A 430 14.68 14.56 -14.12
CA PRO A 430 15.21 13.20 -14.10
C PRO A 430 14.71 12.37 -12.90
N LEU A 431 14.66 12.98 -11.70
CA LEU A 431 14.17 12.30 -10.49
C LEU A 431 12.69 11.96 -10.59
N VAL A 432 11.86 12.92 -11.03
CA VAL A 432 10.42 12.71 -11.25
C VAL A 432 10.18 11.64 -12.31
N LYS A 433 10.98 11.60 -13.38
CA LYS A 433 10.87 10.58 -14.42
C LYS A 433 11.26 9.19 -13.91
N LYS A 434 12.26 9.12 -13.03
CA LYS A 434 12.83 7.87 -12.52
C LYS A 434 11.94 7.21 -11.46
N TYR A 435 11.49 7.98 -10.47
CA TYR A 435 10.74 7.46 -9.33
C TYR A 435 9.22 7.65 -9.45
N GLY A 436 8.78 8.35 -10.51
CA GLY A 436 7.43 8.89 -10.62
C GLY A 436 7.22 10.12 -9.73
N GLY A 437 6.11 10.82 -9.96
CA GLY A 437 5.68 11.92 -9.12
C GLY A 437 4.78 12.90 -9.87
N VAL A 438 4.04 13.72 -9.13
CA VAL A 438 3.36 14.89 -9.66
C VAL A 438 4.18 16.12 -9.26
N VAL A 439 4.80 16.79 -10.23
CA VAL A 439 5.73 17.89 -9.96
C VAL A 439 5.00 19.24 -9.90
N ILE A 440 5.31 20.02 -8.87
CA ILE A 440 4.84 21.40 -8.74
C ILE A 440 5.79 22.33 -9.50
N GLY A 441 5.29 22.97 -10.55
CA GLY A 441 5.98 24.00 -11.31
C GLY A 441 5.68 25.39 -10.79
N LEU A 442 6.66 26.03 -10.17
CA LEU A 442 6.57 27.42 -9.74
C LEU A 442 6.73 28.37 -10.93
N THR A 443 5.80 29.33 -11.09
CA THR A 443 5.88 30.34 -12.17
C THR A 443 6.91 31.44 -11.88
N LEU A 444 8.17 31.03 -11.68
CA LEU A 444 9.35 31.88 -11.53
C LEU A 444 10.48 31.31 -12.38
N ASP A 445 11.33 32.16 -12.94
CA ASP A 445 12.47 31.74 -13.76
C ASP A 445 13.76 32.50 -13.38
N GLU A 446 14.70 32.60 -14.31
CA GLU A 446 15.97 33.29 -14.11
C GLU A 446 15.78 34.78 -13.76
N ASP A 447 14.74 35.43 -14.29
CA ASP A 447 14.44 36.85 -14.09
C ASP A 447 13.55 37.09 -12.85
N GLY A 448 13.18 36.02 -12.13
CA GLY A 448 12.37 36.06 -10.92
C GLY A 448 10.89 35.77 -11.18
N ILE A 449 10.02 36.40 -10.38
CA ILE A 449 8.56 36.21 -10.46
C ILE A 449 7.98 37.29 -11.38
N PRO A 450 7.28 36.94 -12.47
CA PRO A 450 6.63 37.95 -13.30
C PRO A 450 5.56 38.73 -12.53
N ALA A 451 5.50 40.03 -12.82
CA ALA A 451 4.55 40.96 -12.21
C ALA A 451 3.11 40.83 -12.76
N ASP A 452 2.93 40.17 -13.90
CA ASP A 452 1.65 39.98 -14.58
C ASP A 452 1.30 38.50 -14.81
N ALA A 453 0.02 38.25 -15.12
CA ALA A 453 -0.47 36.90 -15.37
C ALA A 453 0.09 36.31 -16.68
N ASP A 454 0.30 37.14 -17.70
CA ASP A 454 0.87 36.72 -18.99
C ASP A 454 2.26 36.10 -18.83
N GLY A 455 3.13 36.73 -18.03
CA GLY A 455 4.45 36.21 -17.72
C GLY A 455 4.40 34.89 -16.96
N ARG A 456 3.52 34.78 -15.97
CA ARG A 456 3.36 33.54 -15.20
C ARG A 456 2.88 32.38 -16.08
N VAL A 457 1.90 32.62 -16.95
CA VAL A 457 1.43 31.62 -17.93
C VAL A 457 2.53 31.22 -18.91
N ARG A 458 3.34 32.16 -19.41
CA ARG A 458 4.50 31.83 -20.28
C ARG A 458 5.51 30.91 -19.59
N ILE A 459 5.78 31.13 -18.29
CA ILE A 459 6.68 30.26 -17.52
C ILE A 459 6.04 28.88 -17.33
N ALA A 460 4.75 28.80 -17.04
CA ALA A 460 4.04 27.53 -16.94
C ALA A 460 4.14 26.70 -18.24
N GLU A 461 3.93 27.33 -19.41
CA GLU A 461 4.12 26.67 -20.70
C GLU A 461 5.57 26.22 -20.93
N LYS A 462 6.56 27.02 -20.52
CA LYS A 462 7.99 26.67 -20.59
C LYS A 462 8.28 25.41 -19.77
N ILE A 463 7.74 25.31 -18.56
CA ILE A 463 7.87 24.15 -17.68
C ILE A 463 7.26 22.92 -18.34
N ILE A 464 6.00 23.00 -18.79
CA ILE A 464 5.27 21.88 -19.41
C ILE A 464 5.99 21.36 -20.66
N LYS A 465 6.39 22.27 -21.58
CA LYS A 465 7.12 21.91 -22.81
C LYS A 465 8.51 21.31 -22.51
N THR A 466 9.12 21.70 -21.40
CA THR A 466 10.42 21.14 -21.02
C THR A 466 10.25 19.76 -20.39
N ALA A 467 9.27 19.60 -19.49
CA ALA A 467 8.92 18.32 -18.87
C ALA A 467 8.59 17.23 -19.91
N GLU A 468 7.88 17.60 -20.99
CA GLU A 468 7.58 16.70 -22.11
C GLU A 468 8.84 16.08 -22.74
N LYS A 469 9.95 16.85 -22.83
CA LYS A 469 11.24 16.36 -23.36
C LYS A 469 11.89 15.30 -22.47
N PHE A 470 11.57 15.31 -21.17
CA PHE A 470 11.98 14.28 -20.22
C PHE A 470 10.98 13.11 -20.15
N GLY A 471 9.91 13.15 -20.95
CA GLY A 471 8.85 12.13 -20.95
C GLY A 471 7.95 12.22 -19.73
N ILE A 472 7.81 13.41 -19.13
CA ILE A 472 6.83 13.73 -18.09
C ILE A 472 5.60 14.32 -18.77
N LYS A 473 4.43 13.75 -18.49
CA LYS A 473 3.17 14.12 -19.14
C LYS A 473 2.54 15.31 -18.43
N LYS A 474 1.69 16.06 -19.13
CA LYS A 474 0.97 17.21 -18.55
C LYS A 474 0.15 16.82 -17.32
N LYS A 475 -0.45 15.62 -17.30
CA LYS A 475 -1.20 15.09 -16.15
C LYS A 475 -0.36 14.95 -14.87
N ASP A 476 0.96 14.89 -14.99
CA ASP A 476 1.92 14.75 -13.88
C ASP A 476 2.52 16.10 -13.45
N ILE A 477 1.92 17.22 -13.87
CA ILE A 477 2.38 18.58 -13.58
C ILE A 477 1.23 19.37 -12.95
N VAL A 478 1.55 20.09 -11.88
CA VAL A 478 0.65 21.06 -11.24
C VAL A 478 1.37 22.40 -11.17
N ILE A 479 0.70 23.50 -11.47
CA ILE A 479 1.36 24.82 -11.52
C ILE A 479 1.01 25.64 -10.29
N ASP A 480 2.04 26.17 -9.62
CA ASP A 480 1.87 27.17 -8.57
C ASP A 480 1.89 28.57 -9.17
N ALA A 481 0.75 29.26 -9.06
CA ALA A 481 0.58 30.62 -9.57
C ALA A 481 1.30 31.69 -8.71
N LEU A 482 1.87 31.32 -7.56
CA LEU A 482 2.60 32.14 -6.59
C LEU A 482 1.77 33.27 -5.97
N ALA A 483 1.31 33.05 -4.74
CA ALA A 483 0.63 34.07 -3.95
C ALA A 483 1.64 35.09 -3.37
N MET A 484 1.51 36.36 -3.78
CA MET A 484 2.33 37.47 -3.30
C MET A 484 1.66 38.20 -2.14
N THR A 485 2.44 38.62 -1.15
CA THR A 485 1.96 39.35 0.03
C THR A 485 1.32 40.69 -0.36
N ILE A 486 0.02 40.88 -0.09
CA ILE A 486 -0.70 42.09 -0.51
C ILE A 486 -0.28 43.37 0.22
N SER A 487 0.40 43.25 1.36
CA SER A 487 0.94 44.40 2.09
C SER A 487 2.13 45.06 1.38
N SER A 488 2.87 44.30 0.56
CA SER A 488 3.97 44.80 -0.27
C SER A 488 3.62 44.87 -1.75
N GLU A 489 2.70 44.04 -2.24
CA GLU A 489 2.30 43.91 -3.64
C GLU A 489 0.78 44.11 -3.80
N PRO A 490 0.28 45.36 -3.92
CA PRO A 490 -1.15 45.65 -3.87
C PRO A 490 -2.00 44.93 -4.93
N GLU A 491 -1.44 44.68 -6.12
CA GLU A 491 -2.11 43.97 -7.22
C GLU A 491 -1.86 42.45 -7.20
N GLY A 492 -1.01 41.95 -6.29
CA GLY A 492 -0.55 40.56 -6.26
C GLY A 492 -1.69 39.55 -6.17
N ALA A 493 -2.74 39.85 -5.39
CA ALA A 493 -3.93 39.00 -5.30
C ALA A 493 -4.64 38.85 -6.66
N LYS A 494 -4.88 39.96 -7.36
CA LYS A 494 -5.60 39.96 -8.65
C LYS A 494 -4.81 39.22 -9.72
N VAL A 495 -3.49 39.45 -9.78
CA VAL A 495 -2.60 38.76 -10.71
C VAL A 495 -2.61 37.25 -10.46
N THR A 496 -2.57 36.82 -9.19
CA THR A 496 -2.61 35.40 -8.83
C THR A 496 -3.94 34.76 -9.24
N LEU A 497 -5.07 35.40 -8.91
CA LEU A 497 -6.41 34.90 -9.28
C LEU A 497 -6.59 34.81 -10.80
N GLU A 498 -6.15 35.82 -11.54
CA GLU A 498 -6.20 35.80 -13.00
C GLU A 498 -5.30 34.70 -13.58
N THR A 499 -4.12 34.49 -13.00
CA THR A 499 -3.21 33.41 -13.43
C THR A 499 -3.86 32.05 -13.21
N LEU A 500 -4.47 31.79 -12.04
CA LEU A 500 -5.20 30.54 -11.79
C LEU A 500 -6.29 30.29 -12.82
N ARG A 501 -7.08 31.33 -13.13
CA ARG A 501 -8.19 31.25 -14.10
C ARG A 501 -7.67 30.84 -15.48
N ARG A 502 -6.58 31.47 -15.92
CA ARG A 502 -5.96 31.19 -17.22
C ARG A 502 -5.26 29.84 -17.28
N LEU A 503 -4.61 29.40 -16.21
CA LEU A 503 -4.03 28.05 -16.15
C LEU A 503 -5.10 26.97 -16.28
N ARG A 504 -6.28 27.16 -15.67
CA ARG A 504 -7.42 26.26 -15.82
C ARG A 504 -8.04 26.35 -17.23
N ASP A 505 -8.36 27.55 -17.69
CA ASP A 505 -9.21 27.76 -18.87
C ASP A 505 -8.43 27.72 -20.20
N GLU A 506 -7.18 28.21 -20.23
CA GLU A 506 -6.35 28.30 -21.45
C GLU A 506 -5.38 27.12 -21.58
N ILE A 507 -4.73 26.72 -20.48
CA ILE A 507 -3.70 25.66 -20.48
C ILE A 507 -4.27 24.28 -20.16
N GLY A 508 -5.34 24.23 -19.35
CA GLY A 508 -5.95 22.98 -18.89
C GLY A 508 -4.97 22.17 -18.05
N VAL A 509 -4.37 22.79 -17.04
CA VAL A 509 -3.48 22.16 -16.06
C VAL A 509 -4.03 22.38 -14.65
N ASN A 510 -3.81 21.42 -13.76
CA ASN A 510 -4.14 21.58 -12.36
C ASN A 510 -3.24 22.63 -11.69
N THR A 511 -3.77 23.28 -10.66
CA THR A 511 -3.04 24.36 -9.96
C THR A 511 -2.93 24.10 -8.46
N VAL A 512 -1.85 24.60 -7.88
CA VAL A 512 -1.60 24.59 -6.43
C VAL A 512 -1.28 26.01 -5.96
N LEU A 513 -1.49 26.30 -4.68
CA LEU A 513 -1.16 27.60 -4.12
C LEU A 513 -0.89 27.55 -2.62
N GLY A 514 0.23 28.15 -2.20
CA GLY A 514 0.48 28.55 -0.82
C GLY A 514 -0.43 29.70 -0.38
N VAL A 515 -1.65 29.39 0.06
CA VAL A 515 -2.69 30.42 0.31
C VAL A 515 -2.31 31.36 1.46
N SER A 516 -1.64 30.82 2.48
CA SER A 516 -1.22 31.56 3.68
C SER A 516 -0.25 32.72 3.41
N ASN A 517 0.42 32.73 2.23
CA ASN A 517 1.40 33.75 1.86
C ASN A 517 0.77 35.12 1.61
N ILE A 518 -0.50 35.17 1.20
CA ILE A 518 -1.20 36.40 0.82
C ILE A 518 -1.21 37.45 1.95
N SER A 519 -1.28 37.00 3.20
CA SER A 519 -1.58 37.85 4.37
C SER A 519 -0.36 38.19 5.24
N PHE A 520 0.87 37.89 4.81
CA PHE A 520 2.05 38.22 5.62
C PHE A 520 2.12 39.72 5.95
N GLY A 521 2.43 40.03 7.21
CA GLY A 521 2.50 41.40 7.72
C GLY A 521 1.16 42.07 8.06
N LEU A 522 0.02 41.42 7.82
CA LEU A 522 -1.30 41.97 8.15
C LEU A 522 -1.84 41.48 9.51
N PRO A 523 -2.64 42.30 10.23
CA PRO A 523 -3.42 41.83 11.37
C PRO A 523 -4.59 40.93 10.90
N CYS A 524 -5.11 40.09 11.80
CA CYS A 524 -6.28 39.24 11.54
C CYS A 524 -6.19 38.42 10.23
N ARG A 525 -4.99 37.87 9.95
CA ARG A 525 -4.66 37.05 8.77
C ARG A 525 -5.72 36.01 8.39
N PRO A 526 -6.37 35.27 9.32
CA PRO A 526 -7.37 34.27 8.95
C PRO A 526 -8.51 34.80 8.08
N ILE A 527 -8.95 36.05 8.29
CA ILE A 527 -10.03 36.67 7.50
C ILE A 527 -9.59 36.83 6.04
N VAL A 528 -8.40 37.37 5.82
CA VAL A 528 -7.84 37.60 4.48
C VAL A 528 -7.57 36.27 3.79
N ASN A 529 -6.98 35.30 4.51
CA ASN A 529 -6.69 33.97 3.99
C ASN A 529 -7.97 33.26 3.54
N ALA A 530 -9.02 33.24 4.36
CA ALA A 530 -10.30 32.59 4.06
C ALA A 530 -11.01 33.20 2.83
N ALA A 531 -11.07 34.54 2.76
CA ALA A 531 -11.66 35.24 1.63
C ALA A 531 -10.85 34.97 0.34
N PHE A 532 -9.52 35.10 0.41
CA PHE A 532 -8.65 34.82 -0.72
C PHE A 532 -8.73 33.36 -1.17
N TYR A 533 -8.80 32.41 -0.23
CA TYR A 533 -8.93 30.99 -0.53
C TYR A 533 -10.19 30.69 -1.33
N THR A 534 -11.33 31.23 -0.89
CA THR A 534 -12.62 31.08 -1.59
C THR A 534 -12.54 31.63 -3.01
N MET A 535 -11.93 32.81 -3.19
CA MET A 535 -11.72 33.40 -4.51
C MET A 535 -10.77 32.56 -5.36
N ALA A 536 -9.70 32.00 -4.79
CA ALA A 536 -8.75 31.17 -5.50
C ALA A 536 -9.39 29.87 -6.00
N MET A 537 -10.19 29.20 -5.17
CA MET A 537 -10.97 28.01 -5.58
C MET A 537 -11.90 28.33 -6.75
N LEU A 538 -12.66 29.43 -6.68
CA LEU A 538 -13.51 29.88 -7.78
C LEU A 538 -12.73 30.14 -9.08
N ASN A 539 -11.52 30.68 -8.97
CA ASN A 539 -10.64 30.95 -10.11
C ASN A 539 -9.83 29.73 -10.56
N GLY A 540 -10.08 28.53 -10.04
CA GLY A 540 -9.49 27.30 -10.56
C GLY A 540 -8.34 26.72 -9.75
N LEU A 541 -8.25 27.06 -8.46
CA LEU A 541 -7.34 26.40 -7.52
C LEU A 541 -7.72 24.91 -7.33
N SER A 542 -6.86 23.99 -7.76
CA SER A 542 -7.09 22.54 -7.61
C SER A 542 -6.64 22.01 -6.25
N ALA A 543 -5.62 22.61 -5.63
CA ALA A 543 -5.17 22.25 -4.28
C ALA A 543 -4.61 23.46 -3.53
N GLY A 544 -5.05 23.68 -2.29
CA GLY A 544 -4.52 24.75 -1.44
C GLY A 544 -3.56 24.20 -0.39
N ILE A 545 -2.34 24.73 -0.31
CA ILE A 545 -1.44 24.52 0.82
C ILE A 545 -1.89 25.48 1.93
N ILE A 546 -2.50 24.90 2.98
CA ILE A 546 -3.18 25.61 4.05
C ILE A 546 -2.95 24.93 5.40
N ASN A 547 -3.25 25.64 6.50
CA ASN A 547 -3.36 25.04 7.82
C ASN A 547 -4.78 24.44 8.01
N PRO A 548 -4.95 23.11 8.02
CA PRO A 548 -6.26 22.48 8.17
C PRO A 548 -6.87 22.70 9.57
N SER A 549 -6.06 23.07 10.58
CA SER A 549 -6.57 23.46 11.90
C SER A 549 -7.17 24.87 11.93
N SER A 550 -7.15 25.62 10.82
CA SER A 550 -7.79 26.93 10.72
C SER A 550 -9.27 26.78 10.41
N GLU A 551 -10.12 27.08 11.39
CA GLU A 551 -11.57 26.98 11.25
C GLU A 551 -12.11 27.85 10.10
N ASP A 552 -11.58 29.06 9.91
CA ASP A 552 -11.98 29.98 8.84
C ASP A 552 -11.66 29.43 7.43
N MET A 553 -10.49 28.79 7.29
CA MET A 553 -10.09 28.15 6.03
C MET A 553 -10.95 26.93 5.73
N MET A 554 -11.22 26.10 6.75
CA MET A 554 -12.10 24.94 6.59
C MET A 554 -13.54 25.35 6.28
N LYS A 555 -14.08 26.38 6.93
CA LYS A 555 -15.40 26.97 6.58
C LYS A 555 -15.46 27.39 5.13
N SER A 556 -14.40 28.05 4.65
CA SER A 556 -14.30 28.47 3.25
C SER A 556 -14.32 27.27 2.30
N TRP A 557 -13.59 26.21 2.61
CA TRP A 557 -13.55 24.97 1.82
C TRP A 557 -14.90 24.27 1.75
N TYR A 558 -15.53 23.99 2.90
CA TYR A 558 -16.83 23.31 2.95
C TYR A 558 -17.93 24.14 2.28
N ALA A 559 -17.98 25.45 2.55
CA ALA A 559 -18.95 26.33 1.91
C ALA A 559 -18.77 26.38 0.39
N TYR A 560 -17.53 26.47 -0.10
CA TYR A 560 -17.25 26.42 -1.54
C TYR A 560 -17.73 25.11 -2.17
N HIS A 561 -17.42 23.95 -1.56
CA HIS A 561 -17.82 22.65 -2.11
C HIS A 561 -19.34 22.47 -2.12
N ALA A 562 -20.04 22.92 -1.08
CA ALA A 562 -21.50 22.94 -1.06
C ALA A 562 -22.08 23.87 -2.15
N LEU A 563 -21.57 25.10 -2.26
CA LEU A 563 -22.04 26.09 -3.24
C LEU A 563 -21.81 25.66 -4.69
N MET A 564 -20.72 24.95 -4.96
CA MET A 564 -20.36 24.48 -6.30
C MET A 564 -20.92 23.10 -6.63
N ASN A 565 -21.78 22.53 -5.78
CA ASN A 565 -22.34 21.19 -5.95
C ASN A 565 -21.26 20.10 -6.08
N LEU A 566 -20.17 20.25 -5.33
CA LEU A 566 -19.08 19.28 -5.18
C LEU A 566 -19.26 18.41 -3.91
N ASP A 567 -20.21 18.78 -3.06
CA ASP A 567 -20.67 17.99 -1.91
C ASP A 567 -22.10 17.52 -2.19
N ASN A 568 -22.25 16.26 -2.60
CA ASN A 568 -23.54 15.68 -2.97
C ASN A 568 -24.52 15.77 -1.80
N ASN A 569 -25.67 16.39 -2.03
CA ASN A 569 -26.68 16.66 -0.99
C ASN A 569 -26.16 17.47 0.21
N CYS A 570 -25.03 18.17 0.07
CA CYS A 570 -24.36 18.89 1.16
C CYS A 570 -24.07 18.00 2.39
N GLU A 571 -23.83 16.71 2.20
CA GLU A 571 -23.71 15.74 3.29
C GLU A 571 -22.53 16.08 4.21
N GLN A 572 -21.36 16.38 3.64
CA GLN A 572 -20.17 16.72 4.43
C GLN A 572 -20.35 18.05 5.16
N TYR A 573 -20.94 19.05 4.48
CA TYR A 573 -21.26 20.34 5.09
C TYR A 573 -22.20 20.18 6.28
N ILE A 574 -23.30 19.42 6.10
CA ILE A 574 -24.28 19.16 7.17
C ILE A 574 -23.61 18.39 8.30
N GLN A 575 -22.86 17.32 8.02
CA GLN A 575 -22.15 16.55 9.03
C GLN A 575 -21.22 17.42 9.87
N LYS A 576 -20.52 18.37 9.25
CA LYS A 576 -19.60 19.28 9.94
C LYS A 576 -20.31 20.35 10.77
N TYR A 577 -21.43 20.89 10.29
CA TYR A 577 -22.04 22.11 10.86
C TYR A 577 -23.44 21.93 11.45
N ALA A 578 -24.07 20.75 11.40
CA ALA A 578 -25.43 20.53 11.91
C ALA A 578 -25.64 20.96 13.38
N ASN A 579 -24.59 20.85 14.21
CA ASN A 579 -24.62 21.20 15.62
C ASN A 579 -24.01 22.59 15.93
N SER A 580 -23.61 23.35 14.91
CA SER A 580 -23.00 24.67 15.11
C SER A 580 -24.09 25.72 15.36
N VAL A 581 -24.21 26.15 16.62
CA VAL A 581 -25.16 27.21 17.01
C VAL A 581 -24.62 28.54 16.50
N VAL A 582 -25.23 29.10 15.45
CA VAL A 582 -24.99 30.48 15.05
C VAL A 582 -25.66 31.38 16.08
N SER A 583 -24.89 31.84 17.07
CA SER A 583 -25.31 32.87 18.03
C SER A 583 -25.57 34.18 17.28
N THR A 584 -26.79 34.34 16.78
CA THR A 584 -27.27 35.58 16.19
C THR A 584 -27.52 36.57 17.33
N ASN A 585 -26.49 37.35 17.68
CA ASN A 585 -26.65 38.55 18.48
C ASN A 585 -27.39 39.61 17.64
N ILE A 586 -28.71 39.47 17.54
CA ILE A 586 -29.58 40.55 17.11
C ILE A 586 -29.59 41.59 18.24
N MET A 587 -29.08 42.77 17.91
CA MET A 587 -29.06 43.98 18.71
C MET A 587 -30.35 44.17 19.53
N LYS A 588 -30.23 44.11 20.86
CA LYS A 588 -31.10 44.86 21.77
C LYS A 588 -30.29 46.00 22.38
N THR A 589 -30.52 47.18 21.83
CA THR A 589 -30.27 48.47 22.46
C THR A 589 -31.17 48.65 23.69
N SER A 590 -30.64 49.39 24.69
CA SER A 590 -31.22 49.75 26.01
C SER A 590 -31.15 48.64 27.08
N GLU A 591 -30.55 48.80 28.26
CA GLU A 591 -30.35 50.00 29.10
C GLU A 591 -29.01 49.99 29.85
N LEU A 592 -28.53 51.19 30.16
CA LEU A 592 -27.38 51.47 30.99
C LEU A 592 -27.67 51.17 32.48
N SER A 593 -26.82 50.40 33.13
CA SER A 593 -26.47 50.66 34.53
C SER A 593 -25.07 50.15 34.83
N GLU A 594 -24.18 51.10 35.11
CA GLU A 594 -22.80 50.94 35.50
C GLU A 594 -22.67 50.14 36.81
N THR A 595 -21.81 49.12 36.84
CA THR A 595 -20.92 48.94 37.99
C THR A 595 -19.58 48.35 37.52
N LYS A 596 -18.52 49.07 37.89
CA LYS A 596 -17.12 48.90 37.48
C LYS A 596 -16.47 47.60 37.95
N LEU A 597 -15.65 47.06 37.03
CA LEU A 597 -14.27 46.57 37.21
C LEU A 597 -13.99 45.61 38.38
N LYS A 598 -13.83 44.33 38.05
CA LYS A 598 -12.79 43.44 38.60
C LYS A 598 -12.63 42.17 37.76
N GLY A 599 -11.47 42.04 37.09
CA GLY A 599 -10.83 40.76 36.81
C GLY A 599 -11.28 39.96 35.58
N GLU A 600 -11.04 40.47 34.37
CA GLU A 600 -10.85 39.61 33.19
C GLU A 600 -9.38 39.24 33.09
N ASN A 601 -9.02 38.07 33.61
CA ASN A 601 -7.76 37.38 33.29
C ASN A 601 -7.87 35.91 33.72
N ASP A 602 -8.81 35.14 33.18
CA ASP A 602 -8.74 33.66 33.34
C ASP A 602 -9.58 32.84 32.34
N ARG A 603 -9.50 33.14 31.03
CA ARG A 603 -10.11 32.29 29.98
C ARG A 603 -9.22 31.96 28.79
N SER A 604 -7.91 32.14 28.90
CA SER A 604 -6.94 31.79 27.86
C SER A 604 -5.94 30.70 28.27
N ARG A 605 -6.36 29.76 29.13
CA ARG A 605 -5.60 28.54 29.45
C ARG A 605 -6.57 27.39 29.75
N LYS A 606 -7.05 26.70 28.71
CA LYS A 606 -7.44 25.27 28.76
C LYS A 606 -7.96 24.85 27.37
N SER A 607 -7.05 24.40 26.51
CA SER A 607 -7.26 23.23 25.64
C SER A 607 -5.93 22.85 24.94
N SER A 608 -4.94 22.41 25.71
CA SER A 608 -4.15 21.27 25.24
C SER A 608 -4.86 20.06 25.82
N SER A 609 -5.74 19.40 25.08
CA SER A 609 -6.18 18.06 25.51
C SER A 609 -4.89 17.24 25.62
N LYS A 610 -4.56 16.77 26.82
CA LYS A 610 -3.51 15.76 26.94
C LYS A 610 -4.05 14.53 26.20
N MET A 611 -3.29 14.04 25.23
CA MET A 611 -3.60 12.81 24.51
C MET A 611 -3.76 11.67 25.52
N THR A 612 -4.82 10.88 25.39
CA THR A 612 -5.05 9.71 26.26
C THR A 612 -4.17 8.54 25.82
N LEU A 613 -4.03 7.53 26.69
CA LEU A 613 -3.30 6.31 26.32
C LEU A 613 -4.02 5.57 25.18
N GLN A 614 -5.35 5.49 25.25
CA GLN A 614 -6.16 4.96 24.14
C GLN A 614 -5.87 5.68 22.82
N GLU A 615 -5.90 7.01 22.78
CA GLU A 615 -5.62 7.78 21.57
C GLU A 615 -4.20 7.55 21.04
N ALA A 616 -3.19 7.46 21.92
CA ALA A 616 -1.81 7.19 21.52
C ALA A 616 -1.66 5.79 20.89
N ILE A 617 -2.35 4.79 21.43
CA ILE A 617 -2.35 3.42 20.90
C ILE A 617 -3.11 3.34 19.58
N GLU A 618 -4.29 3.94 19.48
CA GLU A 618 -5.09 3.95 18.24
C GLU A 618 -4.34 4.63 17.09
N LYS A 619 -3.51 5.63 17.41
CA LYS A 619 -2.69 6.39 16.47
C LYS A 619 -1.31 5.79 16.21
N GLY A 620 -0.95 4.69 16.85
CA GLY A 620 0.35 4.03 16.69
C GLY A 620 1.55 4.82 17.22
N LEU A 621 1.34 5.75 18.15
CA LEU A 621 2.40 6.61 18.70
C LEU A 621 3.17 5.91 19.82
N ARG A 622 4.21 5.16 19.44
CA ARG A 622 4.94 4.23 20.33
C ARG A 622 5.56 4.88 21.57
N ASP A 623 6.29 5.96 21.36
CA ASP A 623 7.06 6.60 22.42
C ASP A 623 6.13 7.41 23.34
N ASP A 624 5.07 8.02 22.80
CA ASP A 624 3.99 8.64 23.59
C ASP A 624 3.23 7.63 24.43
N ALA A 625 2.86 6.47 23.88
CA ALA A 625 2.19 5.41 24.64
C ALA A 625 3.05 4.96 25.84
N GLY A 626 4.36 4.82 25.66
CA GLY A 626 5.30 4.52 26.75
C GLY A 626 5.36 5.63 27.82
N LYS A 627 5.47 6.90 27.39
CA LYS A 627 5.52 8.06 28.29
C LYS A 627 4.21 8.23 29.09
N ILE A 628 3.07 8.20 28.42
CA ILE A 628 1.74 8.32 29.05
C ILE A 628 1.53 7.19 30.06
N THR A 629 1.90 5.97 29.69
CA THR A 629 1.80 4.82 30.60
C THR A 629 2.68 5.01 31.84
N THR A 630 3.89 5.55 31.68
CA THR A 630 4.81 5.86 32.80
C THR A 630 4.20 6.87 33.77
N ASP A 631 3.45 7.85 33.26
CA ASP A 631 2.74 8.81 34.10
C ASP A 631 1.53 8.17 34.81
N MET A 632 0.73 7.35 34.10
CA MET A 632 -0.48 6.71 34.65
C MET A 632 -0.17 5.70 35.75
N ILE A 633 0.94 4.97 35.64
CA ILE A 633 1.36 4.04 36.70
C ILE A 633 1.72 4.76 38.01
N ALA A 634 1.83 6.09 38.06
CA ALA A 634 1.99 6.79 39.34
C ALA A 634 0.70 6.78 40.17
N THR A 635 -0.47 6.69 39.53
CA THR A 635 -1.78 6.84 40.18
C THR A 635 -2.70 5.64 40.05
N GLU A 636 -2.46 4.75 39.08
CA GLU A 636 -3.35 3.64 38.74
C GLU A 636 -2.62 2.28 38.82
N ALA A 637 -3.40 1.22 39.06
CA ALA A 637 -2.87 -0.14 39.10
C ALA A 637 -2.57 -0.63 37.66
N PRO A 638 -1.45 -1.34 37.42
CA PRO A 638 -1.11 -1.80 36.08
C PRO A 638 -2.20 -2.64 35.40
N LEU A 639 -2.92 -3.47 36.16
CA LEU A 639 -4.01 -4.30 35.64
C LEU A 639 -5.21 -3.47 35.17
N ASP A 640 -5.51 -2.37 35.84
CA ASP A 640 -6.63 -1.49 35.48
C ASP A 640 -6.32 -0.77 34.17
N ILE A 641 -5.09 -0.21 34.05
CA ILE A 641 -4.62 0.42 32.80
C ILE A 641 -4.69 -0.58 31.62
N ILE A 642 -4.34 -1.85 31.84
CA ILE A 642 -4.44 -2.88 30.80
C ILE A 642 -5.89 -3.12 30.39
N ASN A 643 -6.79 -3.31 31.35
CA ASN A 643 -8.18 -3.72 31.08
C ASN A 643 -9.07 -2.57 30.61
N GLU A 644 -8.83 -1.34 31.08
CA GLU A 644 -9.65 -0.16 30.81
C GLU A 644 -9.11 0.73 29.68
N GLU A 645 -7.79 0.69 29.42
CA GLU A 645 -7.17 1.53 28.37
C GLU A 645 -6.61 0.69 27.21
N LEU A 646 -5.66 -0.23 27.46
CA LEU A 646 -4.97 -0.94 26.37
C LEU A 646 -5.89 -1.89 25.59
N ILE A 647 -6.62 -2.78 26.29
CA ILE A 647 -7.50 -3.76 25.64
C ILE A 647 -8.60 -3.07 24.82
N PRO A 648 -9.31 -2.05 25.35
CA PRO A 648 -10.32 -1.32 24.58
C PRO A 648 -9.75 -0.64 23.33
N ALA A 649 -8.57 -0.02 23.41
CA ALA A 649 -7.91 0.59 22.25
C ALA A 649 -7.61 -0.46 21.15
N LEU A 650 -7.03 -1.59 21.54
CA LEU A 650 -6.73 -2.69 20.62
C LEU A 650 -7.98 -3.31 20.01
N ASN A 651 -9.08 -3.41 20.77
CA ASN A 651 -10.37 -3.86 20.27
C ASN A 651 -10.93 -2.89 19.21
N HIS A 652 -10.86 -1.58 19.46
CA HIS A 652 -11.38 -0.57 18.54
C HIS A 652 -10.61 -0.57 17.21
N VAL A 653 -9.28 -0.68 17.25
CA VAL A 653 -8.44 -0.83 16.05
C VAL A 653 -8.71 -2.16 15.33
N GLY A 654 -8.86 -3.26 16.08
CA GLY A 654 -9.22 -4.57 15.55
C GLY A 654 -10.57 -4.59 14.83
N ASP A 655 -11.61 -4.03 15.45
CA ASP A 655 -12.94 -3.84 14.86
C ASP A 655 -12.86 -2.99 13.58
N GLY A 656 -12.02 -1.96 13.57
CA GLY A 656 -11.76 -1.12 12.41
C GLY A 656 -11.13 -1.90 11.26
N PHE A 657 -10.22 -2.83 11.56
CA PHE A 657 -9.59 -3.70 10.57
C PHE A 657 -10.59 -4.67 9.94
N GLU A 658 -11.45 -5.30 10.75
CA GLU A 658 -12.53 -6.16 10.25
C GLU A 658 -13.51 -5.38 9.35
N LYS A 659 -13.84 -4.13 9.72
CA LYS A 659 -14.70 -3.23 8.94
C LYS A 659 -14.02 -2.63 7.71
N GLY A 660 -12.69 -2.74 7.60
CA GLY A 660 -11.90 -2.15 6.51
C GLY A 660 -11.72 -0.64 6.61
N THR A 661 -11.97 -0.05 7.77
CA THR A 661 -11.71 1.38 8.05
C THR A 661 -10.29 1.60 8.57
N VAL A 662 -9.65 0.55 9.09
CA VAL A 662 -8.23 0.50 9.49
C VAL A 662 -7.53 -0.53 8.60
N PHE A 663 -6.31 -0.23 8.16
CA PHE A 663 -5.51 -1.14 7.32
C PHE A 663 -4.37 -1.78 8.11
N LEU A 664 -3.76 -2.81 7.53
CA LEU A 664 -2.69 -3.58 8.17
C LEU A 664 -1.59 -2.69 8.79
N PRO A 665 -1.12 -1.62 8.11
CA PRO A 665 -0.11 -0.75 8.70
C PRO A 665 -0.50 -0.12 10.03
N GLN A 666 -1.71 0.42 10.11
CA GLN A 666 -2.23 1.05 11.33
C GLN A 666 -2.44 0.04 12.45
N LEU A 667 -2.90 -1.17 12.12
CA LEU A 667 -3.06 -2.26 13.08
C LEU A 667 -1.72 -2.66 13.71
N LEU A 668 -0.66 -2.79 12.90
CA LEU A 668 0.68 -3.14 13.37
C LEU A 668 1.32 -2.02 14.19
N MET A 669 1.17 -0.76 13.77
CA MET A 669 1.66 0.39 14.53
C MET A 669 0.95 0.55 15.87
N SER A 670 -0.37 0.33 15.91
CA SER A 670 -1.13 0.30 17.16
C SER A 670 -0.66 -0.82 18.09
N ALA A 671 -0.39 -2.00 17.52
CA ALA A 671 0.19 -3.13 18.24
C ALA A 671 1.57 -2.81 18.84
N GLU A 672 2.45 -2.13 18.11
CA GLU A 672 3.76 -1.70 18.61
C GLU A 672 3.64 -0.65 19.72
N ALA A 673 2.73 0.31 19.57
CA ALA A 673 2.45 1.31 20.60
C ALA A 673 1.91 0.66 21.88
N ALA A 674 0.99 -0.29 21.76
CA ALA A 674 0.52 -1.10 22.88
C ALA A 674 1.67 -1.90 23.53
N LYS A 675 2.58 -2.49 22.75
CA LYS A 675 3.76 -3.22 23.25
C LYS A 675 4.70 -2.32 24.04
N SER A 676 4.91 -1.08 23.62
CA SER A 676 5.67 -0.06 24.35
C SER A 676 5.03 0.22 25.73
N ALA A 677 3.73 0.49 25.75
CA ALA A 677 2.95 0.66 26.99
C ALA A 677 3.02 -0.59 27.90
N PHE A 678 2.81 -1.78 27.34
CA PHE A 678 2.91 -3.05 28.06
C PHE A 678 4.29 -3.28 28.67
N SER A 679 5.37 -2.88 28.00
CA SER A 679 6.73 -3.07 28.51
C SER A 679 6.95 -2.26 29.80
N VAL A 680 6.44 -1.03 29.85
CA VAL A 680 6.46 -0.18 31.06
C VAL A 680 5.63 -0.81 32.19
N LEU A 681 4.43 -1.31 31.87
CA LEU A 681 3.55 -1.96 32.85
C LEU A 681 4.19 -3.23 33.43
N LYS A 682 4.78 -4.05 32.57
CA LYS A 682 5.46 -5.30 32.95
C LYS A 682 6.61 -5.05 33.92
N GLU A 683 7.45 -4.03 33.66
CA GLU A 683 8.57 -3.68 34.54
C GLU A 683 8.07 -3.30 35.95
N LYS A 684 6.93 -2.60 36.04
CA LYS A 684 6.31 -2.26 37.34
C LYS A 684 5.70 -3.50 38.01
N MET A 685 5.03 -4.36 37.26
CA MET A 685 4.41 -5.59 37.77
C MET A 685 5.44 -6.60 38.31
N GLU A 686 6.58 -6.73 37.64
CA GLU A 686 7.71 -7.56 38.12
C GLU A 686 8.30 -7.01 39.43
N LYS A 687 8.30 -5.68 39.62
CA LYS A 687 8.73 -5.03 40.86
C LYS A 687 7.68 -5.12 41.99
N SER A 688 6.39 -5.17 41.67
CA SER A 688 5.30 -5.28 42.66
C SER A 688 4.95 -6.72 43.03
N GLY A 689 5.45 -7.72 42.29
CA GLY A 689 5.12 -9.13 42.48
C GLY A 689 3.75 -9.54 41.95
N GLU A 690 3.07 -8.66 41.20
CA GLU A 690 1.81 -8.96 40.53
C GLU A 690 2.07 -9.75 39.25
N ILE A 691 1.99 -11.08 39.32
CA ILE A 691 2.10 -11.94 38.15
C ILE A 691 0.73 -12.08 37.49
N ARG A 692 0.60 -11.62 36.25
CA ARG A 692 -0.59 -11.90 35.43
C ARG A 692 -0.54 -13.34 34.92
N GLU A 693 -1.63 -14.09 35.11
CA GLU A 693 -1.83 -15.36 34.42
C GLU A 693 -2.04 -15.09 32.92
N LYS A 694 -1.23 -15.70 32.05
CA LYS A 694 -1.45 -15.65 30.59
C LYS A 694 -2.80 -16.30 30.27
N LYS A 695 -3.60 -15.72 29.36
CA LYS A 695 -4.97 -16.19 29.05
C LYS A 695 -5.03 -17.64 28.56
N GLY A 696 -3.94 -18.12 27.97
CA GLY A 696 -3.87 -19.45 27.35
C GLY A 696 -2.65 -19.57 26.44
N ARG A 697 -2.27 -20.79 26.08
CA ARG A 697 -1.11 -21.06 25.20
C ARG A 697 -1.57 -21.48 23.81
N VAL A 698 -0.99 -20.87 22.78
CA VAL A 698 -1.33 -21.10 21.37
C VAL A 698 -0.04 -21.43 20.60
N ILE A 699 -0.04 -22.47 19.79
CA ILE A 699 1.04 -22.72 18.82
C ILE A 699 0.65 -22.06 17.50
N LEU A 700 1.60 -21.36 16.87
CA LEU A 700 1.46 -20.88 15.49
C LEU A 700 2.59 -21.45 14.63
N ALA A 701 2.25 -21.93 13.43
CA ALA A 701 3.21 -22.44 12.47
C ALA A 701 2.75 -22.18 11.03
N THR A 702 3.69 -21.84 10.15
CA THR A 702 3.46 -22.01 8.72
C THR A 702 3.75 -23.47 8.40
N VAL A 703 2.84 -24.12 7.67
CA VAL A 703 2.93 -25.56 7.41
C VAL A 703 4.18 -25.90 6.59
N LYS A 704 4.58 -27.17 6.66
CA LYS A 704 5.72 -27.69 5.89
C LYS A 704 5.64 -27.25 4.43
N GLY A 705 6.76 -26.74 3.94
CA GLY A 705 6.91 -26.25 2.59
C GLY A 705 6.53 -24.82 2.34
N ASP A 706 5.89 -24.18 3.31
CA ASP A 706 5.46 -22.81 3.17
C ASP A 706 6.34 -21.90 4.01
N ILE A 707 7.04 -21.04 3.29
CA ILE A 707 7.96 -20.07 3.88
C ILE A 707 7.34 -18.68 4.02
N HIS A 708 6.07 -18.51 3.64
CA HIS A 708 5.36 -17.25 3.79
C HIS A 708 4.80 -17.18 5.21
N ASP A 709 5.35 -16.27 6.01
CA ASP A 709 5.01 -16.14 7.43
C ASP A 709 4.34 -14.81 7.78
N ILE A 710 4.04 -13.96 6.79
CA ILE A 710 3.37 -12.67 7.00
C ILE A 710 2.07 -12.86 7.79
N GLY A 711 1.14 -13.68 7.30
CA GLY A 711 -0.14 -13.93 7.98
C GLY A 711 0.02 -14.49 9.39
N LYS A 712 0.91 -15.48 9.57
CA LYS A 712 1.25 -16.05 10.88
C LYS A 712 1.80 -15.00 11.84
N ASN A 713 2.72 -14.15 11.38
CA ASN A 713 3.37 -13.13 12.20
C ASN A 713 2.37 -12.04 12.61
N ILE A 714 1.42 -11.67 11.74
CA ILE A 714 0.32 -10.78 12.10
C ILE A 714 -0.52 -11.38 13.22
N VAL A 715 -0.95 -12.64 13.08
CA VAL A 715 -1.74 -13.34 14.12
C VAL A 715 -0.95 -13.48 15.42
N LYS A 716 0.36 -13.75 15.35
CA LYS A 716 1.26 -13.79 16.51
C LYS A 716 1.25 -12.47 17.27
N VAL A 717 1.54 -11.36 16.58
CA VAL A 717 1.60 -10.02 17.18
C VAL A 717 0.27 -9.69 17.85
N LEU A 718 -0.86 -9.98 17.19
CA LEU A 718 -2.18 -9.76 17.78
C LEU A 718 -2.43 -10.64 19.00
N LEU A 719 -2.19 -11.94 18.93
CA LEU A 719 -2.40 -12.84 20.08
C LEU A 719 -1.51 -12.47 21.28
N GLU A 720 -0.25 -12.10 21.05
CA GLU A 720 0.66 -11.62 22.11
C GLU A 720 0.11 -10.36 22.78
N ASN A 721 -0.40 -9.40 22.00
CA ASN A 721 -1.02 -8.18 22.52
C ASN A 721 -2.29 -8.44 23.33
N TYR A 722 -3.07 -9.44 22.93
CA TYR A 722 -4.24 -9.91 23.69
C TYR A 722 -3.88 -10.83 24.86
N SER A 723 -2.58 -10.94 25.17
CA SER A 723 -2.02 -11.60 26.35
C SER A 723 -2.09 -13.13 26.34
N PHE A 724 -2.06 -13.72 25.14
CA PHE A 724 -1.85 -15.15 24.94
C PHE A 724 -0.35 -15.51 24.99
N ASP A 725 -0.04 -16.73 25.43
CA ASP A 725 1.29 -17.33 25.35
C ASP A 725 1.48 -17.95 23.95
N VAL A 726 2.08 -17.20 23.02
CA VAL A 726 2.28 -17.70 21.66
C VAL A 726 3.60 -18.45 21.54
N ILE A 727 3.53 -19.70 21.10
CA ILE A 727 4.67 -20.51 20.69
C ILE A 727 4.73 -20.47 19.17
N ASP A 728 5.56 -19.58 18.66
CA ASP A 728 5.85 -19.49 17.24
C ASP A 728 6.89 -20.54 16.86
N LEU A 729 6.46 -21.56 16.10
CA LEU A 729 7.36 -22.60 15.59
C LEU A 729 8.10 -22.17 14.32
N GLY A 730 7.77 -21.00 13.78
CA GLY A 730 8.34 -20.45 12.57
C GLY A 730 7.61 -20.92 11.31
N LYS A 731 8.37 -20.99 10.23
CA LYS A 731 7.92 -21.34 8.89
C LYS A 731 8.54 -22.66 8.44
N ASP A 732 7.96 -23.28 7.41
CA ASP A 732 8.36 -24.62 6.95
C ASP A 732 8.43 -25.64 8.09
N VAL A 733 7.35 -25.75 8.87
CA VAL A 733 7.33 -26.58 10.08
C VAL A 733 6.70 -27.94 9.77
N SER A 734 7.43 -29.03 10.07
CA SER A 734 6.93 -30.39 9.86
C SER A 734 5.72 -30.73 10.74
N PRO A 735 4.77 -31.55 10.25
CA PRO A 735 3.63 -32.01 11.04
C PRO A 735 4.04 -32.66 12.37
N GLU A 736 5.12 -33.44 12.37
CA GLU A 736 5.65 -34.12 13.57
C GLU A 736 6.02 -33.11 14.66
N LYS A 737 6.79 -32.07 14.30
CA LYS A 737 7.26 -31.05 15.24
C LYS A 737 6.11 -30.26 15.85
N ILE A 738 5.07 -29.96 15.07
CA ILE A 738 3.86 -29.27 15.55
C ILE A 738 3.15 -30.15 16.58
N VAL A 739 2.92 -31.41 16.25
CA VAL A 739 2.20 -32.36 17.11
C VAL A 739 2.99 -32.67 18.39
N GLU A 740 4.30 -32.91 18.28
CA GLU A 740 5.19 -33.12 19.42
C GLU A 740 5.14 -31.93 20.36
N THR A 741 5.32 -30.71 19.86
CA THR A 741 5.24 -29.50 20.68
C THR A 741 3.88 -29.34 21.35
N ALA A 742 2.78 -29.62 20.63
CA ALA A 742 1.42 -29.53 21.16
C ALA A 742 1.18 -30.53 22.31
N CYS A 743 1.70 -31.75 22.20
CA CYS A 743 1.66 -32.78 23.22
C CYS A 743 2.54 -32.44 24.43
N GLU A 744 3.82 -32.13 24.21
CA GLU A 744 4.78 -31.84 25.27
C GLU A 744 4.37 -30.66 26.13
N LYS A 745 3.94 -29.57 25.48
CA LYS A 745 3.59 -28.31 26.15
C LYS A 745 2.11 -28.20 26.51
N GLN A 746 1.34 -29.27 26.30
CA GLN A 746 -0.11 -29.39 26.57
C GLN A 746 -0.91 -28.20 26.01
N VAL A 747 -0.68 -27.90 24.73
CA VAL A 747 -1.27 -26.74 24.06
C VAL A 747 -2.67 -27.07 23.53
N PRO A 748 -3.74 -26.36 23.94
CA PRO A 748 -5.10 -26.66 23.53
C PRO A 748 -5.52 -26.04 22.18
N LEU A 749 -4.74 -25.11 21.63
CA LEU A 749 -5.02 -24.46 20.35
C LEU A 749 -3.76 -24.39 19.47
N VAL A 750 -3.87 -24.90 18.24
CA VAL A 750 -2.86 -24.80 17.18
C VAL A 750 -3.43 -23.97 16.03
N GLY A 751 -2.70 -22.95 15.59
CA GLY A 751 -2.97 -22.17 14.39
C GLY A 751 -2.01 -22.54 13.26
N LEU A 752 -2.55 -22.87 12.10
CA LEU A 752 -1.79 -23.22 10.90
C LEU A 752 -2.01 -22.19 9.78
N SER A 753 -0.93 -21.78 9.13
CA SER A 753 -0.95 -20.84 8.00
C SER A 753 -0.40 -21.49 6.72
N ALA A 754 -1.00 -21.19 5.58
CA ALA A 754 -0.48 -21.52 4.24
C ALA A 754 -0.81 -20.42 3.23
N LEU A 755 0.13 -20.09 2.34
CA LEU A 755 -0.07 -19.15 1.22
C LEU A 755 -0.04 -19.87 -0.12
N MET A 756 0.74 -20.94 -0.29
CA MET A 756 0.83 -21.65 -1.55
C MET A 756 -0.20 -22.77 -1.65
N THR A 757 -0.83 -22.96 -2.81
CA THR A 757 -1.72 -24.11 -3.04
C THR A 757 -0.98 -25.45 -2.92
N THR A 758 0.35 -25.43 -3.08
CA THR A 758 1.23 -26.60 -2.94
C THR A 758 1.39 -27.10 -1.51
N THR A 759 1.20 -26.23 -0.53
CA THR A 759 1.52 -26.50 0.89
C THR A 759 0.28 -26.83 1.71
N VAL A 760 -0.92 -26.58 1.17
CA VAL A 760 -2.18 -26.83 1.88
C VAL A 760 -2.38 -28.30 2.23
N VAL A 761 -1.81 -29.23 1.47
CA VAL A 761 -1.86 -30.68 1.78
C VAL A 761 -1.17 -31.00 3.10
N SER A 762 -0.06 -30.33 3.42
CA SER A 762 0.64 -30.50 4.70
C SER A 762 -0.17 -29.97 5.89
N MET A 763 -1.12 -29.06 5.65
CA MET A 763 -2.06 -28.60 6.67
C MET A 763 -3.02 -29.73 7.08
N GLU A 764 -3.59 -30.44 6.11
CA GLU A 764 -4.48 -31.58 6.37
C GLU A 764 -3.75 -32.72 7.09
N GLU A 765 -2.51 -33.03 6.67
CA GLU A 765 -1.66 -34.03 7.32
C GLU A 765 -1.42 -33.68 8.80
N THR A 766 -1.10 -32.42 9.08
CA THR A 766 -0.92 -31.92 10.45
C THR A 766 -2.21 -32.06 11.28
N ILE A 767 -3.37 -31.71 10.70
CA ILE A 767 -4.67 -31.85 11.38
C ILE A 767 -4.96 -33.32 11.70
N LYS A 768 -4.77 -34.23 10.74
CA LYS A 768 -4.96 -35.68 10.95
C LYS A 768 -4.10 -36.20 12.10
N MET A 769 -2.81 -35.85 12.12
CA MET A 769 -1.90 -36.27 13.18
C MET A 769 -2.26 -35.67 14.55
N LEU A 770 -2.73 -34.42 14.61
CA LEU A 770 -3.23 -33.81 15.84
C LEU A 770 -4.48 -34.53 16.36
N ARG A 771 -5.41 -34.93 15.47
CA ARG A 771 -6.60 -35.71 15.87
C ARG A 771 -6.25 -37.07 16.44
N GLU A 772 -5.22 -37.73 15.92
CA GLU A 772 -4.77 -39.04 16.41
C GLU A 772 -4.03 -38.93 17.75
N LYS A 773 -3.10 -37.97 17.91
CA LYS A 773 -2.20 -37.90 19.07
C LYS A 773 -2.65 -36.95 20.18
N LYS A 774 -3.44 -35.92 19.87
CA LYS A 774 -3.97 -34.92 20.81
C LYS A 774 -5.40 -34.47 20.43
N PRO A 775 -6.40 -35.37 20.54
CA PRO A 775 -7.78 -35.12 20.07
C PRO A 775 -8.49 -33.96 20.78
N ASP A 776 -8.02 -33.57 21.96
CA ASP A 776 -8.48 -32.40 22.74
C ASP A 776 -8.00 -31.06 22.16
N CYS A 777 -6.97 -31.06 21.31
CA CYS A 777 -6.43 -29.86 20.68
C CYS A 777 -7.35 -29.35 19.58
N LYS A 778 -7.71 -28.07 19.65
CA LYS A 778 -8.43 -27.35 18.60
C LYS A 778 -7.47 -26.80 17.56
N VAL A 779 -7.88 -26.84 16.30
CA VAL A 779 -7.08 -26.34 15.18
C VAL A 779 -7.82 -25.21 14.47
N MET A 780 -7.18 -24.05 14.40
CA MET A 780 -7.61 -22.95 13.54
C MET A 780 -6.68 -22.84 12.33
N VAL A 781 -7.23 -22.50 11.17
CA VAL A 781 -6.48 -22.38 9.92
C VAL A 781 -6.72 -21.03 9.25
N GLY A 782 -5.71 -20.53 8.54
CA GLY A 782 -5.78 -19.29 7.77
C GLY A 782 -4.79 -19.30 6.60
N GLY A 783 -4.90 -18.34 5.70
CA GLY A 783 -4.09 -18.31 4.48
C GLY A 783 -4.80 -17.72 3.27
N ALA A 784 -4.04 -17.12 2.35
CA ALA A 784 -4.59 -16.47 1.14
C ALA A 784 -5.31 -17.46 0.20
N VAL A 785 -4.94 -18.74 0.26
CA VAL A 785 -5.51 -19.82 -0.56
C VAL A 785 -6.62 -20.59 0.15
N LEU A 786 -6.99 -20.21 1.38
CA LEU A 786 -8.03 -20.88 2.16
C LEU A 786 -9.35 -20.12 2.15
N ASN A 787 -10.43 -20.88 2.26
CA ASN A 787 -11.79 -20.39 2.52
C ASN A 787 -12.48 -21.34 3.52
N GLN A 788 -13.71 -21.00 3.92
CA GLN A 788 -14.48 -21.80 4.88
C GLN A 788 -14.73 -23.24 4.38
N GLU A 789 -15.13 -23.39 3.11
CA GLU A 789 -15.37 -24.71 2.51
C GLU A 789 -14.14 -25.60 2.59
N TYR A 790 -12.96 -25.03 2.34
CA TYR A 790 -11.70 -25.75 2.36
C TYR A 790 -11.31 -26.17 3.78
N ALA A 791 -11.44 -25.25 4.74
CA ALA A 791 -11.12 -25.51 6.14
C ALA A 791 -11.97 -26.65 6.73
N ASP A 792 -13.26 -26.67 6.40
CA ASP A 792 -14.20 -27.72 6.83
C ASP A 792 -13.79 -29.09 6.28
N MET A 793 -13.37 -29.12 5.01
CA MET A 793 -12.97 -30.32 4.29
C MET A 793 -11.67 -30.95 4.84
N ILE A 794 -10.69 -30.14 5.27
CA ILE A 794 -9.47 -30.65 5.94
C ILE A 794 -9.66 -30.95 7.43
N GLY A 795 -10.87 -30.74 7.97
CA GLY A 795 -11.21 -31.06 9.35
C GLY A 795 -10.69 -30.06 10.39
N ALA A 796 -10.44 -28.81 9.99
CA ALA A 796 -10.13 -27.73 10.92
C ALA A 796 -11.35 -27.41 11.79
N ASP A 797 -11.13 -26.92 13.02
CA ASP A 797 -12.23 -26.49 13.90
C ASP A 797 -12.72 -25.06 13.59
N PHE A 798 -11.87 -24.25 12.95
CA PHE A 798 -12.17 -22.86 12.63
C PHE A 798 -11.32 -22.35 11.45
N TYR A 799 -11.93 -21.53 10.60
CA TYR A 799 -11.26 -20.75 9.58
C TYR A 799 -11.23 -19.29 10.00
N GLY A 800 -10.03 -18.74 10.15
CA GLY A 800 -9.83 -17.31 10.36
C GLY A 800 -9.71 -16.62 9.01
N LYS A 801 -10.78 -15.95 8.56
CA LYS A 801 -10.74 -15.17 7.30
C LYS A 801 -9.80 -13.96 7.40
N ASP A 802 -9.60 -13.46 8.62
CA ASP A 802 -8.71 -12.36 8.96
C ASP A 802 -8.02 -12.64 10.31
N ALA A 803 -7.01 -11.84 10.64
CA ALA A 803 -6.19 -12.06 11.81
C ALA A 803 -6.95 -11.82 13.14
N MET A 804 -7.95 -10.92 13.16
CA MET A 804 -8.74 -10.61 14.35
C MET A 804 -9.68 -11.74 14.73
N GLN A 805 -10.27 -12.41 13.73
CA GLN A 805 -11.05 -13.62 13.96
C GLN A 805 -10.26 -14.73 14.69
N SER A 806 -8.97 -14.84 14.42
CA SER A 806 -8.10 -15.79 15.14
C SER A 806 -8.00 -15.45 16.63
N VAL A 807 -7.93 -14.16 16.98
CA VAL A 807 -7.93 -13.68 18.36
C VAL A 807 -9.27 -13.97 19.04
N HIS A 808 -10.39 -13.63 18.40
CA HIS A 808 -11.72 -13.89 18.95
C HIS A 808 -11.98 -15.38 19.17
N TYR A 809 -11.53 -16.22 18.25
CA TYR A 809 -11.63 -17.68 18.39
C TYR A 809 -10.79 -18.20 19.55
N ALA A 810 -9.55 -17.71 19.71
CA ALA A 810 -8.73 -18.04 20.87
C ALA A 810 -9.42 -17.62 22.17
N GLU A 811 -9.93 -16.38 22.27
CA GLU A 811 -10.66 -15.91 23.45
C GLU A 811 -11.86 -16.80 23.80
N LYS A 812 -12.61 -17.24 22.79
CA LYS A 812 -13.73 -18.16 22.98
C LYS A 812 -13.28 -19.49 23.58
N ILE A 813 -12.24 -20.13 23.02
CA ILE A 813 -11.71 -21.40 23.52
C ILE A 813 -11.27 -21.30 24.97
N PHE A 814 -10.53 -20.25 25.32
CA PHE A 814 -9.97 -20.11 26.67
C PHE A 814 -11.00 -19.61 27.69
N LYS A 815 -12.02 -18.84 27.30
CA LYS A 815 -13.19 -18.53 28.15
C LYS A 815 -14.00 -19.80 28.46
N ASP A 816 -14.30 -20.60 27.44
CA ASP A 816 -15.06 -21.85 27.60
C ASP A 816 -14.30 -22.89 28.45
N ALA A 817 -12.97 -22.91 28.38
CA ALA A 817 -12.11 -23.76 29.20
C ALA A 817 -12.10 -23.35 30.69
N LEU A 818 -12.12 -22.04 30.99
CA LEU A 818 -12.21 -21.52 32.36
C LEU A 818 -13.58 -21.83 32.99
N GLN A 819 -14.68 -21.68 32.23
CA GLN A 819 -16.02 -22.05 32.68
C GLN A 819 -16.16 -23.55 32.96
N LYS A 820 -15.69 -24.42 32.06
CA LYS A 820 -15.71 -25.88 32.27
C LYS A 820 -14.82 -26.36 33.42
N SER A 821 -13.82 -25.57 33.82
CA SER A 821 -12.95 -25.85 34.96
C SER A 821 -13.56 -25.39 36.30
N ALA A 822 -14.40 -24.35 36.25
CA ALA A 822 -15.20 -23.90 37.40
C ALA A 822 -16.36 -24.88 37.67
N ASP A 823 -17.07 -25.33 36.63
CA ASP A 823 -18.19 -26.29 36.73
C ASP A 823 -17.76 -27.71 37.14
N LYS A 824 -16.46 -28.03 37.08
CA LYS A 824 -15.89 -29.30 37.58
C LYS A 824 -15.38 -29.22 39.03
N LYS A 825 -15.36 -28.02 39.61
CA LYS A 825 -14.96 -27.77 41.01
C LYS A 825 -16.15 -27.58 41.95
N GLU A 826 -17.36 -27.44 41.41
CA GLU A 826 -18.63 -27.74 42.10
C GLU A 826 -18.99 -29.22 41.94
#